data_AF-A0AAJ0CU00-F1
#
_entry.id   AF-A0AAJ0CU00-F1
#
_cell.length_a   1.000
_cell.length_b   1.000
_cell.length_c   1.000
_cell.angle_alpha   90.00
_cell.angle_beta   90.00
_cell.angle_gamma   90.00
#
_symmetry.space_group_name_H-M   'P 1'
#
loop_
_entity.id
_entity.type
_entity.pdbx_description
1 polymer ?
#
loop_
_entity_poly.entity_id
_entity_poly.type
_entity_poly.pdbx_seq_one_letter_code
_entity_poly.pdbx_strand_id
1 'polypeptide(L)'
;MDQLELGNLGQVPRFRDLLSTLPKSPGRSCYAAVYEVMNNLGRAIKLTQHRRLINDLNSTLGFETLEAITSISLTNTEVCAAFGVYFTALEQAFHWPRDTASSTPEMLENHKLVIQILNQPQLREKLCYLLEIESRVGKVAKFPKTVAQTALTMARSILQEAQLARQSGRPLPGNIQDTVNLLYRTCRSDWFDQGDYNDFDSHKQFGRLHEVIRASGTQRRLQELFEEASAISCLRCMPNLLQGLPSTTEMLQAALAAIQFAVAVVRDELFAVAIDEVIWGRTFANFSKAVGFCNVSAGGADAPIFCFIDTLCGRADANSKVALLEELEFRSRFFPPNVRALVDHLASSPSLRTYLASHDATYELQQSFRGLEQQRYDLYRMHRKKATRITIALRAGQRGTSAGVCARGGTTGVAKHLAGTLRDAMKARFGDDLSALQIDAIAQSHSPLLVGNAQVHAARVIFRFSTPLAIGPGDCLEVTVQLPDGARRTRTYSVTYTYSSQNLPEGNGYQITSAAEVNIRCKGLVSRYLCSQSQGCQVQVAVKPAPHFRLSKNTKPKEQTIFVAQGGSVGLFVAWIERQKQLTGRYVLVVGARRYSELGYKAELRKLAYRCVPSLQIVVALSQPGTDDLSILRSWGAQPYHGWVTGYLSLCSYQNIRTVHICGSSSFGLDTAKSPAFYTDKTTYRERKYGPRLQPITTSTIPTIRLLVAPEPQDTAITPNFPLVSRSDLALHNSPTDLWIAVGSYVYDVTAILRFHPGGEKVLLARAGRQAEDMFKSVHGDSEDVNALLRRTIVGQLAPPDQKNMAWEKWLDRVVEIQNDLTNHSRFEKVPSPSGDNLSECPPSEVVHASVDCFISGWHLLLYEMNIGESEPSQLQLTGTEVRAALDACQATAYEQSFADIARCGFVLHRIFDAHMLLASKIHSFLDKLKSEIATCIINNLDLGFGVFYACTNKCIAAMNELAEDMGSI
;
A
#
# COMPACT_ATOMS: atom_id res chain seq x y z
N MET A 1 28.45 11.83 21.95
CA MET A 1 27.52 11.53 20.84
C MET A 1 28.07 12.25 19.64
N ASP A 2 28.78 11.49 18.80
CA ASP A 2 29.42 12.00 17.60
C ASP A 2 28.37 12.62 16.66
N GLN A 3 28.74 13.75 16.07
CA GLN A 3 27.86 14.63 15.30
C GLN A 3 27.26 13.89 14.09
N LEU A 4 26.04 13.35 14.25
CA LEU A 4 25.24 12.92 13.11
C LEU A 4 25.01 14.15 12.21
N GLU A 5 25.45 14.05 10.96
CA GLU A 5 25.28 15.11 9.98
C GLU A 5 23.79 15.42 9.71
N LEU A 6 23.50 16.65 9.28
CA LEU A 6 22.15 17.12 8.94
C LEU A 6 21.45 16.15 7.98
N GLY A 7 20.27 15.65 8.35
CA GLY A 7 19.46 14.76 7.51
C GLY A 7 19.79 13.26 7.54
N ASN A 8 20.90 12.83 8.15
CA ASN A 8 21.29 11.40 8.16
C ASN A 8 20.58 10.60 9.27
N LEU A 9 20.27 9.33 9.03
CA LEU A 9 19.80 8.44 10.10
C LEU A 9 20.98 7.86 10.88
N GLY A 10 20.79 7.64 12.19
CA GLY A 10 21.68 6.78 12.97
C GLY A 10 21.59 5.31 12.53
N GLN A 11 22.54 4.47 12.95
CA GLN A 11 22.49 3.02 12.67
C GLN A 11 21.21 2.37 13.22
N VAL A 12 20.71 1.32 12.57
CA VAL A 12 19.61 0.49 13.12
C VAL A 12 20.16 -0.19 14.37
N PRO A 13 19.62 0.07 15.56
CA PRO A 13 20.08 -0.63 16.75
C PRO A 13 19.59 -2.08 16.72
N ARG A 14 20.50 -3.05 16.85
CA ARG A 14 20.17 -4.48 16.85
C ARG A 14 19.97 -4.97 18.27
N PHE A 15 18.78 -4.72 18.79
CA PHE A 15 18.46 -4.93 20.19
C PHE A 15 18.70 -6.35 20.73
N ARG A 16 18.57 -7.40 19.89
CA ARG A 16 18.86 -8.78 20.32
C ARG A 16 20.33 -9.00 20.70
N ASP A 17 21.24 -8.31 20.00
CA ASP A 17 22.68 -8.52 20.14
C ASP A 17 23.16 -7.86 21.46
N LEU A 18 22.40 -6.88 21.98
CA LEU A 18 22.67 -6.22 23.27
C LEU A 18 22.76 -7.21 24.43
N LEU A 19 21.94 -8.26 24.47
CA LEU A 19 22.02 -9.23 25.57
C LEU A 19 23.38 -9.94 25.67
N SER A 20 24.06 -10.09 24.53
CA SER A 20 25.37 -10.72 24.45
C SER A 20 26.52 -9.74 24.76
N THR A 21 26.32 -8.45 24.53
CA THR A 21 27.36 -7.41 24.71
C THR A 21 27.27 -6.70 26.06
N LEU A 22 26.13 -6.75 26.74
CA LEU A 22 25.94 -6.05 28.01
C LEU A 22 26.70 -6.72 29.17
N PRO A 23 27.37 -5.93 30.04
CA PRO A 23 28.02 -6.47 31.22
C PRO A 23 26.97 -7.00 32.21
N LYS A 24 27.34 -8.03 32.98
CA LYS A 24 26.51 -8.55 34.08
C LYS A 24 26.22 -7.42 35.07
N SER A 25 24.96 -7.05 35.20
CA SER A 25 24.48 -5.94 36.03
C SER A 25 22.97 -6.11 36.27
N PRO A 26 22.40 -5.48 37.32
CA PRO A 26 20.95 -5.44 37.50
C PRO A 26 20.22 -4.87 36.27
N GLY A 27 20.81 -3.88 35.59
CA GLY A 27 20.25 -3.31 34.36
C GLY A 27 20.19 -4.32 33.20
N ARG A 28 21.19 -5.20 33.05
CA ARG A 28 21.14 -6.31 32.07
C ARG A 28 20.03 -7.30 32.39
N SER A 29 19.82 -7.62 33.68
CA SER A 29 18.71 -8.50 34.09
C SER A 29 17.35 -7.87 33.79
N CYS A 30 17.19 -6.57 34.05
CA CYS A 30 15.98 -5.83 33.68
C CYS A 30 15.77 -5.84 32.16
N TYR A 31 16.84 -5.64 31.38
CA TYR A 31 16.78 -5.69 29.92
C TYR A 31 16.33 -7.06 29.42
N ALA A 32 16.88 -8.15 29.99
CA ALA A 32 16.49 -9.52 29.65
C ALA A 32 15.01 -9.80 29.94
N ALA A 33 14.49 -9.35 31.09
CA ALA A 33 13.08 -9.51 31.44
C ALA A 33 12.15 -8.75 30.49
N VAL A 34 12.46 -7.49 30.18
CA VAL A 34 11.68 -6.70 29.19
C VAL A 34 11.79 -7.34 27.80
N TYR A 35 12.98 -7.77 27.39
CA TYR A 35 13.21 -8.46 26.11
C TYR A 35 12.38 -9.74 25.98
N GLU A 36 12.30 -10.54 27.04
CA GLU A 36 11.49 -11.76 27.07
C GLU A 36 9.99 -11.45 26.90
N VAL A 37 9.50 -10.41 27.58
CA VAL A 37 8.12 -9.95 27.42
C VAL A 37 7.86 -9.51 25.97
N MET A 38 8.77 -8.75 25.36
CA MET A 38 8.68 -8.37 23.96
C MET A 38 8.65 -9.59 23.03
N ASN A 39 9.53 -10.57 23.25
CA ASN A 39 9.58 -11.80 22.46
C ASN A 39 8.28 -12.63 22.55
N ASN A 40 7.55 -12.52 23.66
CA ASN A 40 6.28 -13.21 23.89
C ASN A 40 5.04 -12.36 23.56
N LEU A 41 5.20 -11.04 23.42
CA LEU A 41 4.12 -10.07 23.20
C LEU A 41 3.27 -10.44 21.98
N GLY A 42 3.92 -10.85 20.88
CA GLY A 42 3.21 -11.23 19.67
C GLY A 42 2.27 -12.41 19.84
N ARG A 43 2.69 -13.44 20.57
CA ARG A 43 1.85 -14.60 20.88
C ARG A 43 0.71 -14.22 21.82
N ALA A 44 0.98 -13.36 22.80
CA ALA A 44 -0.04 -12.88 23.73
C ALA A 44 -1.11 -12.05 23.00
N ILE A 45 -0.71 -11.20 22.05
CA ILE A 45 -1.62 -10.46 21.16
C ILE A 45 -2.49 -11.42 20.33
N LYS A 46 -1.94 -12.55 19.83
CA LYS A 46 -2.76 -13.52 19.08
C LYS A 46 -3.87 -14.14 19.92
N LEU A 47 -3.67 -14.24 21.23
CA LEU A 47 -4.65 -14.73 22.20
C LEU A 47 -5.42 -13.59 22.89
N THR A 48 -5.22 -12.32 22.53
CA THR A 48 -5.84 -11.17 23.23
C THR A 48 -5.48 -11.10 24.73
N GLN A 49 -4.34 -11.68 25.12
CA GLN A 49 -3.84 -11.72 26.51
C GLN A 49 -2.62 -10.81 26.76
N HIS A 50 -2.31 -9.91 25.82
CA HIS A 50 -1.18 -8.98 25.94
C HIS A 50 -1.28 -8.05 27.14
N ARG A 51 -2.49 -7.61 27.54
CA ARG A 51 -2.67 -6.79 28.76
C ARG A 51 -2.24 -7.54 30.02
N ARG A 52 -2.57 -8.83 30.11
CA ARG A 52 -2.15 -9.70 31.22
C ARG A 52 -0.62 -9.80 31.27
N LEU A 53 0.01 -10.13 30.15
CA LEU A 53 1.47 -10.19 30.03
C LEU A 53 2.15 -8.86 30.44
N ILE A 54 1.59 -7.72 30.02
CA ILE A 54 2.13 -6.40 30.35
C ILE A 54 1.91 -6.06 31.83
N ASN A 55 0.78 -6.45 32.42
CA ASN A 55 0.53 -6.28 33.84
C ASN A 55 1.47 -7.13 34.70
N ASP A 56 1.77 -8.36 34.26
CA ASP A 56 2.75 -9.23 34.90
C ASP A 56 4.13 -8.55 34.92
N LEU A 57 4.59 -8.01 33.78
CA LEU A 57 5.80 -7.19 33.73
C LEU A 57 5.70 -5.97 34.67
N ASN A 58 4.60 -5.21 34.60
CA ASN A 58 4.42 -4.01 35.41
C ASN A 58 4.50 -4.32 36.91
N SER A 59 4.02 -5.48 37.37
CA SER A 59 4.12 -5.90 38.77
C SER A 59 5.55 -6.18 39.24
N THR A 60 6.47 -6.45 38.30
CA THR A 60 7.90 -6.63 38.56
C THR A 60 8.68 -5.32 38.50
N LEU A 61 8.08 -4.27 37.91
CA LEU A 61 8.68 -2.94 37.80
C LEU A 61 8.49 -2.18 39.12
N GLY A 62 9.57 -1.61 39.64
CA GLY A 62 9.56 -0.81 40.85
C GLY A 62 10.74 0.16 40.91
N PHE A 63 11.03 0.64 42.10
CA PHE A 63 12.12 1.61 42.30
C PHE A 63 13.50 1.02 41.97
N GLU A 64 13.76 -0.23 42.37
CA GLU A 64 15.05 -0.90 42.12
C GLU A 64 15.31 -1.14 40.62
N THR A 65 14.27 -1.54 39.87
CA THR A 65 14.37 -1.71 38.42
C THR A 65 14.55 -0.37 37.72
N LEU A 66 13.88 0.69 38.19
CA LEU A 66 14.01 2.04 37.64
C LEU A 66 15.45 2.56 37.79
N GLU A 67 16.05 2.36 38.96
CA GLU A 67 17.44 2.70 39.24
C GLU A 67 18.41 1.88 38.37
N ALA A 68 18.19 0.56 38.27
CA ALA A 68 19.01 -0.34 37.47
C ALA A 68 18.98 0.00 35.97
N ILE A 69 17.79 0.28 35.43
CA ILE A 69 17.58 0.69 34.04
C ILE A 69 18.21 2.06 33.78
N THR A 70 18.08 3.01 34.72
CA THR A 70 18.71 4.33 34.63
C THR A 70 20.23 4.21 34.59
N SER A 71 20.81 3.40 35.48
CA SER A 71 22.26 3.19 35.57
C SER A 71 22.87 2.68 34.27
N ILE A 72 22.27 1.65 33.66
CA ILE A 72 22.77 1.09 32.39
C ILE A 72 22.51 2.03 31.21
N SER A 73 21.41 2.79 31.23
CA SER A 73 21.06 3.75 30.16
C SER A 73 21.95 4.98 30.14
N LEU A 74 22.51 5.39 31.29
CA LEU A 74 23.50 6.46 31.37
C LEU A 74 24.84 6.08 30.74
N THR A 75 25.20 4.80 30.78
CA THR A 75 26.49 4.30 30.29
C THR A 75 26.42 3.71 28.88
N ASN A 76 25.22 3.35 28.41
CA ASN A 76 24.99 2.79 27.09
C ASN A 76 23.75 3.40 26.42
N THR A 77 23.99 4.23 25.40
CA THR A 77 22.93 4.92 24.65
C THR A 77 22.09 3.99 23.80
N GLU A 78 22.65 2.89 23.31
CA GLU A 78 21.92 1.90 22.51
C GLU A 78 20.88 1.15 23.36
N VAL A 79 21.23 0.83 24.61
CA VAL A 79 20.32 0.23 25.59
C VAL A 79 19.23 1.21 26.01
N CYS A 80 19.59 2.48 26.22
CA CYS A 80 18.63 3.54 26.50
C CYS A 80 17.58 3.65 25.39
N ALA A 81 18.02 3.62 24.13
CA ALA A 81 17.12 3.62 22.97
C ALA A 81 16.26 2.35 22.91
N ALA A 82 16.85 1.19 23.18
CA ALA A 82 16.12 -0.09 23.20
C ALA A 82 14.98 -0.13 24.23
N PHE A 83 15.24 0.33 25.47
CA PHE A 83 14.18 0.46 26.48
C PHE A 83 13.11 1.45 26.05
N GLY A 84 13.49 2.55 25.38
CA GLY A 84 12.53 3.53 24.85
C GLY A 84 11.55 2.87 23.89
N VAL A 85 12.08 2.15 22.90
CA VAL A 85 11.27 1.42 21.92
C VAL A 85 10.41 0.35 22.58
N TYR A 86 10.96 -0.44 23.50
CA TYR A 86 10.20 -1.51 24.16
C TYR A 86 9.07 -0.97 25.04
N PHE A 87 9.32 0.02 25.89
CA PHE A 87 8.26 0.56 26.74
C PHE A 87 7.18 1.30 25.95
N THR A 88 7.54 2.00 24.87
CA THR A 88 6.54 2.57 23.96
C THR A 88 5.72 1.48 23.26
N ALA A 89 6.35 0.41 22.79
CA ALA A 89 5.63 -0.70 22.16
C ALA A 89 4.67 -1.40 23.13
N LEU A 90 5.10 -1.61 24.38
CA LEU A 90 4.27 -2.19 25.44
C LEU A 90 3.08 -1.29 25.77
N GLU A 91 3.28 0.02 25.92
CA GLU A 91 2.17 0.96 26.10
C GLU A 91 1.19 0.93 24.92
N GLN A 92 1.70 0.92 23.69
CA GLN A 92 0.84 0.90 22.49
C GLN A 92 0.04 -0.40 22.40
N ALA A 93 0.65 -1.54 22.73
CA ALA A 93 -0.02 -2.82 22.80
C ALA A 93 -1.06 -2.85 23.93
N PHE A 94 -0.74 -2.31 25.11
CA PHE A 94 -1.66 -2.27 26.26
C PHE A 94 -2.98 -1.57 25.92
N HIS A 95 -2.88 -0.44 25.23
CA HIS A 95 -4.03 0.34 24.79
C HIS A 95 -4.84 -0.35 23.68
N TRP A 96 -4.37 -1.42 23.07
CA TRP A 96 -5.12 -2.17 22.05
C TRP A 96 -5.99 -3.27 22.69
N PRO A 97 -7.21 -3.55 22.20
CA PRO A 97 -8.02 -2.68 21.34
C PRO A 97 -8.37 -1.37 22.09
N ARG A 98 -8.44 -0.26 21.36
CA ARG A 98 -8.56 1.11 21.93
C ARG A 98 -9.99 1.52 22.28
N ASP A 99 -10.86 0.54 22.46
CA ASP A 99 -12.29 0.73 22.71
C ASP A 99 -12.59 1.00 24.19
N THR A 100 -11.62 0.70 25.07
CA THR A 100 -11.68 0.96 26.52
C THR A 100 -10.71 2.08 26.90
N ALA A 101 -11.16 3.03 27.72
CA ALA A 101 -10.29 4.04 28.33
C ALA A 101 -9.43 3.40 29.43
N SER A 102 -8.40 2.64 29.04
CA SER A 102 -7.39 2.10 29.96
C SER A 102 -6.23 3.09 30.07
N SER A 103 -5.84 3.46 31.29
CA SER A 103 -4.58 4.16 31.53
C SER A 103 -3.40 3.20 31.43
N THR A 104 -2.25 3.69 30.96
CA THR A 104 -0.99 2.94 31.04
C THR A 104 -0.73 2.51 32.49
N PRO A 105 -0.27 1.27 32.74
CA PRO A 105 0.14 0.84 34.07
C PRO A 105 1.22 1.78 34.65
N GLU A 106 1.05 2.19 35.91
CA GLU A 106 1.85 3.28 36.51
C GLU A 106 3.36 3.02 36.46
N MET A 107 3.80 1.79 36.79
CA MET A 107 5.22 1.49 36.83
C MET A 107 5.82 1.45 35.41
N LEU A 108 5.10 0.90 34.43
CA LEU A 108 5.48 0.98 33.02
C LEU A 108 5.60 2.44 32.56
N GLU A 109 4.62 3.28 32.89
CA GLU A 109 4.64 4.71 32.55
C GLU A 109 5.83 5.43 33.19
N ASN A 110 6.09 5.21 34.48
CA ASN A 110 7.23 5.82 35.18
C ASN A 110 8.58 5.44 34.53
N HIS A 111 8.78 4.15 34.21
CA HIS A 111 10.01 3.67 33.57
C HIS A 111 10.19 4.25 32.17
N LYS A 112 9.10 4.30 31.41
CA LYS A 112 9.07 4.93 30.09
C LYS A 112 9.48 6.40 30.19
N LEU A 113 8.82 7.20 31.03
CA LEU A 113 9.10 8.63 31.17
C LEU A 113 10.56 8.93 31.52
N VAL A 114 11.15 8.15 32.44
CA VAL A 114 12.57 8.31 32.79
C VAL A 114 13.46 8.03 31.57
N ILE A 115 13.24 6.90 30.89
CA ILE A 115 14.00 6.57 29.68
C ILE A 115 13.83 7.63 28.59
N GLN A 116 12.66 8.23 28.45
CA GLN A 116 12.41 9.29 27.48
C GLN A 116 13.20 10.57 27.76
N ILE A 117 13.25 11.00 29.02
CA ILE A 117 14.07 12.13 29.45
C ILE A 117 15.55 11.82 29.17
N LEU A 118 16.00 10.61 29.52
CA LEU A 118 17.37 10.18 29.27
C LEU A 118 17.68 10.10 27.78
N ASN A 119 16.79 9.57 26.94
CA ASN A 119 17.09 9.32 25.53
C ASN A 119 17.16 10.61 24.70
N GLN A 120 16.40 11.65 25.07
CA GLN A 120 16.33 12.91 24.31
C GLN A 120 17.42 13.90 24.71
N PRO A 121 18.31 14.34 23.80
CA PRO A 121 19.42 15.25 24.14
C PRO A 121 18.96 16.53 24.84
N GLN A 122 17.90 17.18 24.36
CA GLN A 122 17.40 18.44 24.94
C GLN A 122 16.77 18.25 26.32
N LEU A 123 16.12 17.10 26.57
CA LEU A 123 15.57 16.78 27.90
C LEU A 123 16.68 16.36 28.86
N ARG A 124 17.67 15.61 28.36
CA ARG A 124 18.87 15.20 29.11
C ARG A 124 19.69 16.41 29.54
N GLU A 125 19.86 17.41 28.68
CA GLU A 125 20.56 18.66 29.01
C GLU A 125 19.83 19.42 30.14
N LYS A 126 18.50 19.56 30.04
CA LYS A 126 17.68 20.13 31.11
C LYS A 126 17.77 19.33 32.41
N LEU A 127 17.78 18.00 32.32
CA LEU A 127 17.97 17.12 33.47
C LEU A 127 19.33 17.34 34.13
N CYS A 128 20.41 17.44 33.35
CA CYS A 128 21.74 17.74 33.86
C CYS A 128 21.76 19.09 34.60
N TYR A 129 21.15 20.12 34.02
CA TYR A 129 21.03 21.44 34.66
C TYR A 129 20.27 21.38 36.00
N LEU A 130 19.15 20.65 36.06
CA LEU A 130 18.40 20.46 37.31
C LEU A 130 19.22 19.71 38.36
N LEU A 131 19.93 18.66 37.96
CA LEU A 131 20.78 17.89 38.85
C LEU A 131 21.98 18.70 39.37
N GLU A 132 22.55 19.59 38.55
CA GLU A 132 23.59 20.54 38.96
C GLU A 132 23.08 21.57 39.97
N ILE A 133 21.84 22.04 39.82
CA ILE A 133 21.18 22.93 40.80
C ILE A 133 20.92 22.18 42.12
N GLU A 134 20.51 20.92 42.06
CA GLU A 134 20.23 20.08 43.24
C GLU A 134 21.52 19.67 43.96
N SER A 135 22.63 19.47 43.24
CA SER A 135 23.93 19.12 43.81
C SER A 135 24.82 20.37 44.00
N ARG A 136 24.86 20.96 45.20
CA ARG A 136 25.89 21.97 45.56
C ARG A 136 27.34 21.45 45.53
N VAL A 137 27.62 20.27 44.95
CA VAL A 137 28.96 19.70 44.76
C VAL A 137 28.97 18.92 43.45
N GLY A 138 29.79 19.35 42.49
CA GLY A 138 29.90 18.74 41.16
C GLY A 138 30.31 17.26 41.22
N LYS A 139 29.39 16.36 40.86
CA LYS A 139 29.57 15.02 40.24
C LYS A 139 28.21 14.31 40.14
N VAL A 140 27.35 14.80 39.26
CA VAL A 140 25.98 14.31 39.03
C VAL A 140 25.92 12.87 38.49
N ALA A 141 26.97 12.38 37.82
CA ALA A 141 27.01 11.05 37.21
C ALA A 141 27.19 9.85 38.19
N LYS A 142 27.16 10.06 39.52
CA LYS A 142 27.46 9.00 40.51
C LYS A 142 26.26 8.38 41.22
N PHE A 143 25.03 8.87 41.00
CA PHE A 143 23.85 8.39 41.74
C PHE A 143 22.65 8.12 40.82
N PRO A 144 22.57 6.91 40.21
CA PRO A 144 21.47 6.54 39.30
C PRO A 144 20.08 6.74 39.91
N LYS A 145 19.95 6.52 41.22
CA LYS A 145 18.75 6.83 42.03
C LYS A 145 18.29 8.29 41.91
N THR A 146 19.18 9.24 42.15
CA THR A 146 18.87 10.68 42.07
C THR A 146 18.50 11.06 40.65
N VAL A 147 19.26 10.57 39.66
CA VAL A 147 18.97 10.82 38.24
C VAL A 147 17.55 10.33 37.87
N ALA A 148 17.18 9.11 38.27
CA ALA A 148 15.86 8.55 38.01
C ALA A 148 14.73 9.38 38.64
N GLN A 149 14.91 9.81 39.89
CA GLN A 149 13.92 10.61 40.63
C GLN A 149 13.74 12.00 40.04
N THR A 150 14.83 12.70 39.74
CA THR A 150 14.78 14.04 39.12
C THR A 150 14.21 13.97 37.71
N ALA A 151 14.57 12.95 36.92
CA ALA A 151 14.00 12.71 35.59
C ALA A 151 12.49 12.47 35.64
N LEU A 152 12.02 11.61 36.56
CA LEU A 152 10.59 11.33 36.71
C LEU A 152 9.81 12.58 37.18
N THR A 153 10.38 13.35 38.11
CA THR A 153 9.78 14.60 38.59
C THR A 153 9.68 15.63 37.48
N MET A 154 10.76 15.79 36.70
CA MET A 154 10.77 16.65 35.51
C MET A 154 9.70 16.24 34.50
N ALA A 155 9.59 14.95 34.19
CA ALA A 155 8.58 14.44 33.28
C ALA A 155 7.15 14.70 33.77
N ARG A 156 6.86 14.44 35.05
CA ARG A 156 5.54 14.68 35.65
C ARG A 156 5.16 16.16 35.64
N SER A 157 6.12 17.05 35.92
CA SER A 157 5.91 18.51 35.83
C SER A 157 5.51 18.93 34.40
N ILE A 158 6.23 18.45 33.39
CA ILE A 158 5.93 18.71 31.97
C ILE A 158 4.51 18.22 31.61
N LEU A 159 4.14 17.00 32.05
CA LEU A 159 2.80 16.45 31.79
C LEU A 159 1.69 17.22 32.51
N GLN A 160 1.95 17.68 33.74
CA GLN A 160 1.01 18.48 34.52
C GLN A 160 0.73 19.83 33.85
N GLU A 161 1.76 20.52 33.36
CA GLU A 161 1.61 21.75 32.58
C GLU A 161 0.75 21.53 31.32
N ALA A 162 1.00 20.43 30.59
CA ALA A 162 0.20 20.06 29.43
C ALA A 162 -1.26 19.78 29.76
N GLN A 163 -1.52 19.11 30.88
CA GLN A 163 -2.87 18.82 31.37
C GLN A 163 -3.61 20.10 31.77
N LEU A 164 -2.96 21.00 32.51
CA LEU A 164 -3.52 22.29 32.91
C LEU A 164 -3.86 23.17 31.70
N ALA A 165 -2.99 23.20 30.68
CA ALA A 165 -3.25 23.90 29.42
C ALA A 165 -4.47 23.32 28.69
N ARG A 166 -4.57 21.99 28.60
CA ARG A 166 -5.72 21.31 28.00
C ARG A 166 -7.03 21.61 28.75
N GLN A 167 -7.00 21.57 30.09
CA GLN A 167 -8.18 21.85 30.92
C GLN A 167 -8.63 23.30 30.85
N SER A 168 -7.68 24.24 30.73
CA SER A 168 -7.95 25.67 30.62
C SER A 168 -8.28 26.15 29.20
N GLY A 169 -8.12 25.29 28.18
CA GLY A 169 -8.30 25.65 26.77
C GLY A 169 -7.29 26.67 26.25
N ARG A 170 -6.20 26.92 26.99
CA ARG A 170 -5.16 27.88 26.62
C ARG A 170 -3.97 27.18 25.96
N PRO A 171 -3.41 27.71 24.87
CA PRO A 171 -2.20 27.15 24.27
C PRO A 171 -1.01 27.32 25.21
N LEU A 172 -0.11 26.32 25.22
CA LEU A 172 1.16 26.41 25.93
C LEU A 172 2.09 27.43 25.25
N PRO A 173 2.94 28.15 26.01
CA PRO A 173 4.09 28.86 25.44
C PRO A 173 4.94 27.94 24.56
N GLY A 174 5.47 28.44 23.43
CA GLY A 174 6.13 27.60 22.42
C GLY A 174 7.25 26.70 22.97
N ASN A 175 8.10 27.25 23.85
CA ASN A 175 9.18 26.52 24.53
C ASN A 175 8.69 25.41 25.47
N ILE A 176 7.56 25.61 26.15
CA ILE A 176 6.92 24.61 27.00
C ILE A 176 6.25 23.56 26.13
N GLN A 177 5.51 23.99 25.12
CA GLN A 177 4.90 23.11 24.13
C GLN A 177 5.94 22.22 23.45
N ASP A 178 7.15 22.73 23.20
CA ASP A 178 8.26 21.96 22.66
C ASP A 178 8.80 20.92 23.64
N THR A 179 8.83 21.22 24.93
CA THR A 179 9.27 20.28 25.96
C THR A 179 8.23 19.18 26.19
N VAL A 180 6.95 19.56 26.24
CA VAL A 180 5.79 18.65 26.24
C VAL A 180 5.83 17.79 25.00
N ASN A 181 6.06 18.40 23.84
CA ASN A 181 6.21 17.65 22.61
C ASN A 181 7.42 16.74 22.68
N LEU A 182 8.60 17.12 23.19
CA LEU A 182 9.76 16.21 23.33
C LEU A 182 9.47 14.98 24.20
N LEU A 183 8.74 15.16 25.29
CA LEU A 183 8.33 14.08 26.17
C LEU A 183 7.24 13.19 25.53
N TYR A 184 6.21 13.78 24.92
CA TYR A 184 5.21 13.03 24.14
C TYR A 184 5.75 12.50 22.80
N ARG A 185 6.81 13.10 22.25
CA ARG A 185 7.49 12.79 20.98
C ARG A 185 8.06 11.40 21.15
N THR A 186 8.78 11.09 22.22
CA THR A 186 9.27 9.74 22.47
C THR A 186 8.18 8.69 22.76
N CYS A 187 6.93 9.08 23.02
CA CYS A 187 5.79 8.14 23.01
C CYS A 187 5.31 7.81 21.59
N ARG A 188 5.77 8.57 20.57
CA ARG A 188 5.21 8.63 19.21
C ARG A 188 6.24 8.72 18.08
N SER A 189 7.54 8.92 18.35
CA SER A 189 8.63 9.22 17.40
C SER A 189 9.63 8.07 17.24
N ASP A 190 9.41 6.94 17.92
CA ASP A 190 10.22 5.72 17.80
C ASP A 190 10.18 5.12 16.37
N TRP A 191 9.48 5.76 15.44
CA TRP A 191 9.33 5.36 14.05
C TRP A 191 10.66 5.23 13.28
N PHE A 192 11.70 5.97 13.65
CA PHE A 192 13.02 5.89 13.00
C PHE A 192 13.97 4.86 13.63
N ASP A 193 13.72 4.50 14.89
CA ASP A 193 14.55 3.60 15.69
C ASP A 193 14.00 2.15 15.74
N GLN A 194 12.81 1.92 15.21
CA GLN A 194 12.07 0.64 15.25
C GLN A 194 12.51 -0.43 14.23
N GLY A 195 13.68 -0.27 13.61
CA GLY A 195 14.26 -1.28 12.70
C GLY A 195 13.78 -1.22 11.25
N ASP A 196 14.36 -2.08 10.42
CA ASP A 196 13.99 -2.26 9.01
C ASP A 196 12.77 -3.20 8.93
N TYR A 197 11.71 -2.84 8.21
CA TYR A 197 10.57 -3.76 8.00
C TYR A 197 10.91 -4.91 7.03
N ASN A 198 12.11 -4.98 6.48
CA ASN A 198 12.62 -6.20 5.83
C ASN A 198 13.42 -7.08 6.80
N ASP A 199 13.78 -6.57 7.99
CA ASP A 199 14.40 -7.37 9.04
C ASP A 199 13.33 -8.24 9.71
N PHE A 200 13.42 -9.55 9.44
CA PHE A 200 12.53 -10.57 9.97
C PHE A 200 12.45 -10.57 11.50
N ASP A 201 13.53 -10.15 12.18
CA ASP A 201 13.60 -10.16 13.63
C ASP A 201 12.85 -8.99 14.25
N SER A 202 12.85 -7.82 13.60
CA SER A 202 11.99 -6.69 14.00
C SER A 202 10.50 -7.06 13.94
N HIS A 203 10.06 -7.93 13.02
CA HIS A 203 8.65 -8.37 12.95
C HIS A 203 8.21 -9.30 14.07
N LYS A 204 9.13 -10.15 14.54
CA LYS A 204 8.84 -11.15 15.58
C LYS A 204 8.69 -10.49 16.95
N GLN A 205 9.55 -9.52 17.26
CA GLN A 205 9.60 -8.86 18.58
C GLN A 205 8.37 -7.99 18.90
N PHE A 206 7.65 -7.48 17.89
CA PHE A 206 6.49 -6.58 18.11
C PHE A 206 5.14 -7.18 17.69
N GLY A 207 5.08 -8.51 17.48
CA GLY A 207 3.81 -9.21 17.29
C GLY A 207 3.00 -8.90 16.03
N ARG A 208 3.62 -8.20 15.07
CA ARG A 208 2.95 -7.65 13.88
C ARG A 208 1.66 -6.88 14.21
N LEU A 209 1.70 -5.95 15.16
CA LEU A 209 0.79 -4.81 15.09
C LEU A 209 1.12 -4.09 13.77
N HIS A 210 0.32 -4.35 12.74
CA HIS A 210 0.74 -4.31 11.33
C HIS A 210 1.29 -2.96 10.86
N GLU A 211 1.03 -1.86 11.59
CA GLU A 211 1.57 -0.54 11.27
C GLU A 211 2.65 -0.01 12.22
N VAL A 212 2.73 -0.47 13.48
CA VAL A 212 3.84 -0.06 14.36
C VAL A 212 5.18 -0.50 13.77
N ILE A 213 5.20 -1.60 13.00
CA ILE A 213 6.41 -2.14 12.36
C ILE A 213 6.54 -1.68 10.91
N ARG A 214 5.43 -1.57 10.15
CA ARG A 214 5.49 -1.20 8.74
C ARG A 214 5.55 0.29 8.49
N ALA A 215 4.82 1.14 9.23
CA ALA A 215 4.84 2.59 8.98
C ALA A 215 6.20 3.20 9.36
N SER A 216 6.75 2.78 10.50
CA SER A 216 8.08 3.13 11.01
C SER A 216 9.19 2.66 10.07
N GLY A 217 9.22 1.35 9.77
CA GLY A 217 10.18 0.79 8.82
C GLY A 217 10.06 1.40 7.42
N THR A 218 8.83 1.73 6.96
CA THR A 218 8.64 2.38 5.66
C THR A 218 9.36 3.73 5.64
N GLN A 219 9.14 4.60 6.63
CA GLN A 219 9.77 5.94 6.67
C GLN A 219 11.30 5.87 6.67
N ARG A 220 11.87 4.96 7.48
CA ARG A 220 13.31 4.69 7.50
C ARG A 220 13.82 4.24 6.15
N ARG A 221 13.14 3.26 5.53
CA ARG A 221 13.52 2.78 4.19
C ARG A 221 13.44 3.85 3.13
N LEU A 222 12.44 4.75 3.19
CA LEU A 222 12.37 5.87 2.25
C LEU A 222 13.62 6.75 2.36
N GLN A 223 14.05 7.03 3.59
CA GLN A 223 15.26 7.81 3.84
C GLN A 223 16.52 7.08 3.37
N GLU A 224 16.64 5.76 3.62
CA GLU A 224 17.73 4.93 3.11
C GLU A 224 17.79 4.94 1.57
N LEU A 225 16.64 4.85 0.89
CA LEU A 225 16.57 4.93 -0.57
C LEU A 225 17.02 6.31 -1.10
N PHE A 226 16.75 7.39 -0.37
CA PHE A 226 17.25 8.72 -0.72
C PHE A 226 18.76 8.85 -0.46
N GLU A 227 19.28 8.21 0.60
CA GLU A 227 20.72 8.15 0.90
C GLU A 227 21.46 7.34 -0.17
N GLU A 228 20.94 6.15 -0.54
CA GLU A 228 21.45 5.28 -1.62
C GLU A 228 21.53 6.03 -2.97
N ALA A 229 20.60 6.97 -3.20
CA ALA A 229 20.55 7.82 -4.39
C ALA A 229 21.37 9.14 -4.26
N SER A 230 22.10 9.33 -3.16
CA SER A 230 22.80 10.58 -2.81
C SER A 230 21.90 11.83 -2.75
N ALA A 231 20.59 11.64 -2.69
CA ALA A 231 19.60 12.72 -2.71
C ALA A 231 19.59 13.51 -1.39
N ILE A 232 19.94 12.90 -0.25
CA ILE A 232 20.11 13.62 1.02
C ILE A 232 21.30 14.58 0.95
N SER A 233 22.43 14.14 0.40
CA SER A 233 23.59 15.01 0.16
C SER A 233 23.23 16.18 -0.76
N CYS A 234 22.47 15.92 -1.82
CA CYS A 234 21.92 16.97 -2.70
C CYS A 234 21.00 17.94 -1.95
N LEU A 235 20.09 17.46 -1.10
CA LEU A 235 19.20 18.33 -0.32
C LEU A 235 19.98 19.24 0.64
N ARG A 236 21.07 18.75 1.24
CA ARG A 236 21.89 19.53 2.17
C ARG A 236 22.59 20.72 1.50
N CYS A 237 23.00 20.60 0.24
CA CYS A 237 23.66 21.70 -0.46
C CYS A 237 22.67 22.69 -1.11
N MET A 238 21.36 22.39 -1.12
CA MET A 238 20.34 23.22 -1.79
C MET A 238 20.37 24.70 -1.41
N PRO A 239 20.45 25.11 -0.12
CA PRO A 239 20.45 26.52 0.24
C PRO A 239 21.61 27.29 -0.41
N ASN A 240 22.81 26.70 -0.40
CA ASN A 240 23.99 27.29 -1.04
C ASN A 240 23.86 27.31 -2.57
N LEU A 241 23.33 26.25 -3.17
CA LEU A 241 23.09 26.21 -4.61
C LEU A 241 22.08 27.27 -5.03
N LEU A 242 20.98 27.46 -4.29
CA LEU A 242 19.96 28.47 -4.62
C LEU A 242 20.49 29.89 -4.44
N GLN A 243 21.29 30.16 -3.39
CA GLN A 243 21.91 31.47 -3.18
C GLN A 243 22.98 31.81 -4.22
N GLY A 244 23.66 30.80 -4.78
CA GLY A 244 24.68 30.96 -5.80
C GLY A 244 24.16 31.13 -7.23
N LEU A 245 22.84 31.13 -7.44
CA LEU A 245 22.27 31.28 -8.78
C LEU A 245 22.59 32.68 -9.36
N PRO A 246 22.89 32.78 -10.66
CA PRO A 246 22.78 31.73 -11.69
C PRO A 246 24.01 30.80 -11.83
N SER A 247 25.13 31.08 -11.13
CA SER A 247 26.42 30.38 -11.33
C SER A 247 26.40 28.88 -10.98
N THR A 248 25.44 28.46 -10.17
CA THR A 248 25.26 27.09 -9.67
C THR A 248 24.23 26.27 -10.46
N THR A 249 23.72 26.78 -11.58
CA THR A 249 22.59 26.18 -12.32
C THR A 249 22.82 24.72 -12.71
N GLU A 250 24.00 24.37 -13.23
CA GLU A 250 24.32 22.99 -13.64
C GLU A 250 24.35 22.02 -12.44
N MET A 251 24.94 22.46 -11.32
CA MET A 251 24.97 21.68 -10.07
C MET A 251 23.56 21.46 -9.52
N LEU A 252 22.71 22.49 -9.60
CA LEU A 252 21.31 22.39 -9.21
C LEU A 252 20.56 21.39 -10.09
N GLN A 253 20.76 21.42 -11.41
CA GLN A 253 20.14 20.46 -12.34
C GLN A 253 20.55 19.01 -12.04
N ALA A 254 21.84 18.77 -11.78
CA ALA A 254 22.33 17.44 -11.41
C ALA A 254 21.71 16.95 -10.09
N ALA A 255 21.58 17.84 -9.10
CA ALA A 255 20.96 17.54 -7.83
C ALA A 255 19.45 17.28 -7.95
N LEU A 256 18.73 18.03 -8.80
CA LEU A 256 17.33 17.76 -9.12
C LEU A 256 17.14 16.41 -9.80
N ALA A 257 18.05 16.00 -10.70
CA ALA A 257 18.01 14.69 -11.33
C ALA A 257 18.19 13.55 -10.31
N ALA A 258 19.08 13.70 -9.32
CA ALA A 258 19.27 12.73 -8.24
C ALA A 258 18.03 12.64 -7.33
N ILE A 259 17.43 13.77 -6.97
CA ILE A 259 16.19 13.80 -6.17
C ILE A 259 15.02 13.20 -6.95
N GLN A 260 14.90 13.50 -8.25
CA GLN A 260 13.91 12.89 -9.14
C GLN A 260 14.04 11.36 -9.16
N PHE A 261 15.27 10.84 -9.28
CA PHE A 261 15.54 9.40 -9.22
C PHE A 261 15.07 8.79 -7.90
N ALA A 262 15.45 9.39 -6.77
CA ALA A 262 15.06 8.93 -5.45
C ALA A 262 13.53 8.89 -5.28
N VAL A 263 12.82 9.93 -5.74
CA VAL A 263 11.35 9.99 -5.73
C VAL A 263 10.74 8.84 -6.54
N ALA A 264 11.29 8.54 -7.73
CA ALA A 264 10.80 7.46 -8.58
C ALA A 264 10.97 6.08 -7.92
N VAL A 265 12.11 5.84 -7.26
CA VAL A 265 12.37 4.58 -6.52
C VAL A 265 11.45 4.46 -5.29
N VAL A 266 11.33 5.54 -4.50
CA VAL A 266 10.47 5.57 -3.32
C VAL A 266 8.98 5.38 -3.67
N ARG A 267 8.52 5.93 -4.79
CA ARG A 267 7.15 5.69 -5.29
C ARG A 267 6.88 4.20 -5.47
N ASP A 268 7.83 3.46 -6.04
CA ASP A 268 7.66 2.04 -6.26
C ASP A 268 7.70 1.25 -4.96
N GLU A 269 8.59 1.60 -4.03
CA GLU A 269 8.64 1.01 -2.68
C GLU A 269 7.28 1.18 -1.97
N LEU A 270 6.78 2.42 -1.92
CA LEU A 270 5.49 2.73 -1.30
C LEU A 270 4.31 2.01 -1.96
N PHE A 271 4.40 1.72 -3.26
CA PHE A 271 3.35 0.99 -3.96
C PHE A 271 3.46 -0.53 -3.78
N ALA A 272 4.69 -1.05 -3.67
CA ALA A 272 4.94 -2.47 -3.39
C ALA A 272 4.43 -2.88 -1.99
N VAL A 273 4.42 -1.96 -1.03
CA VAL A 273 3.85 -2.20 0.30
C VAL A 273 2.35 -2.48 0.19
N ALA A 274 1.94 -3.75 0.29
CA ALA A 274 0.54 -4.14 0.31
C ALA A 274 0.12 -4.55 1.73
N ILE A 275 -0.99 -3.99 2.20
CA ILE A 275 -1.58 -4.25 3.53
C ILE A 275 -2.91 -4.99 3.36
N ASP A 276 -3.27 -5.82 4.34
CA ASP A 276 -4.66 -6.28 4.50
C ASP A 276 -5.45 -5.16 5.19
N GLU A 277 -6.43 -4.57 4.50
CA GLU A 277 -7.17 -3.40 4.98
C GLU A 277 -7.98 -3.68 6.25
N VAL A 278 -8.48 -4.90 6.42
CA VAL A 278 -9.28 -5.27 7.59
C VAL A 278 -8.38 -5.44 8.80
N ILE A 279 -7.30 -6.20 8.66
CA ILE A 279 -6.34 -6.39 9.74
C ILE A 279 -5.72 -5.05 10.10
N TRP A 280 -5.34 -4.26 9.09
CA TRP A 280 -4.83 -2.92 9.28
C TRP A 280 -5.82 -2.03 10.02
N GLY A 281 -7.09 -1.95 9.59
CA GLY A 281 -8.11 -1.17 10.28
C GLY A 281 -8.29 -1.58 11.75
N ARG A 282 -8.27 -2.87 12.05
CA ARG A 282 -8.45 -3.35 13.44
C ARG A 282 -7.22 -3.20 14.32
N THR A 283 -6.03 -3.22 13.74
CA THR A 283 -4.76 -3.17 14.49
C THR A 283 -4.10 -1.79 14.50
N PHE A 284 -4.61 -0.85 13.71
CA PHE A 284 -4.06 0.49 13.59
C PHE A 284 -4.49 1.42 14.73
N ALA A 285 -3.60 2.34 15.11
CA ALA A 285 -3.84 3.31 16.18
C ALA A 285 -4.89 4.36 15.78
N ASN A 286 -5.94 4.54 16.60
CA ASN A 286 -6.98 5.58 16.48
C ASN A 286 -6.46 7.05 16.57
N PHE A 287 -5.15 7.30 16.57
CA PHE A 287 -4.60 8.64 16.83
C PHE A 287 -4.59 9.52 15.59
N SER A 288 -5.63 10.34 15.46
CA SER A 288 -5.79 11.39 14.45
C SER A 288 -4.79 12.55 14.56
N LYS A 289 -4.03 12.81 13.48
CA LYS A 289 -3.62 14.13 12.99
C LYS A 289 -4.61 14.53 11.90
N ALA A 290 -5.33 15.65 12.03
CA ALA A 290 -6.30 16.05 11.02
C ALA A 290 -5.66 16.27 9.62
N VAL A 291 -6.30 15.76 8.57
CA VAL A 291 -6.03 16.23 7.20
C VAL A 291 -6.56 17.66 7.09
N GLY A 292 -5.66 18.63 7.00
CA GLY A 292 -6.00 20.02 6.70
C GLY A 292 -6.05 20.30 5.21
N PHE A 293 -6.50 21.51 4.86
CA PHE A 293 -6.69 22.01 3.48
C PHE A 293 -5.46 21.82 2.56
N CYS A 294 -4.24 21.92 3.09
CA CYS A 294 -2.98 21.78 2.34
C CYS A 294 -2.22 20.46 2.62
N ASN A 295 -2.78 19.61 3.49
CA ASN A 295 -2.04 18.58 4.20
C ASN A 295 -2.20 17.20 3.56
N VAL A 296 -1.10 16.45 3.40
CA VAL A 296 -1.19 15.03 3.03
C VAL A 296 -1.32 14.22 4.31
N SER A 297 -2.34 13.36 4.39
CA SER A 297 -2.66 12.58 5.59
C SER A 297 -1.48 11.77 6.13
N ALA A 298 -1.57 11.35 7.40
CA ALA A 298 -0.63 10.41 8.01
C ALA A 298 -0.51 9.11 7.19
N GLY A 299 0.73 8.71 6.91
CA GLY A 299 1.11 7.53 6.13
C GLY A 299 2.57 7.62 5.68
N GLY A 300 3.04 6.74 4.79
CA GLY A 300 4.40 6.82 4.23
C GLY A 300 4.70 8.17 3.53
N ALA A 301 3.68 8.89 3.07
CA ALA A 301 3.78 10.22 2.48
C ALA A 301 3.90 11.38 3.51
N ASP A 302 3.82 11.08 4.82
CA ASP A 302 4.14 11.99 5.95
C ASP A 302 5.62 11.90 6.36
N ALA A 303 6.45 11.19 5.58
CA ALA A 303 7.88 11.07 5.86
C ALA A 303 8.61 12.43 5.75
N PRO A 304 9.64 12.70 6.59
CA PRO A 304 10.38 13.96 6.58
C PRO A 304 10.95 14.34 5.21
N ILE A 305 11.30 13.32 4.42
CA ILE A 305 11.84 13.51 3.07
C ILE A 305 10.89 14.28 2.15
N PHE A 306 9.59 14.09 2.30
CA PHE A 306 8.61 14.83 1.52
C PHE A 306 8.42 16.26 2.02
N CYS A 307 8.63 16.51 3.33
CA CYS A 307 8.72 17.87 3.85
C CYS A 307 9.94 18.59 3.26
N PHE A 308 11.12 17.94 3.17
CA PHE A 308 12.30 18.54 2.52
C PHE A 308 12.03 18.97 1.08
N ILE A 309 11.40 18.09 0.30
CA ILE A 309 11.11 18.36 -1.11
C ILE A 309 10.01 19.42 -1.26
N ASP A 310 8.98 19.40 -0.40
CA ASP A 310 7.95 20.44 -0.36
C ASP A 310 8.56 21.81 -0.04
N THR A 311 9.50 21.89 0.90
CA THR A 311 10.25 23.12 1.22
C THR A 311 11.07 23.61 0.04
N LEU A 312 11.84 22.71 -0.60
CA LEU A 312 12.67 23.03 -1.77
C LEU A 312 11.85 23.60 -2.92
N CYS A 313 10.75 22.92 -3.27
CA CYS A 313 9.99 23.25 -4.47
C CYS A 313 8.98 24.40 -4.25
N GLY A 314 8.46 24.55 -3.03
CA GLY A 314 7.38 25.48 -2.72
C GLY A 314 6.00 25.02 -3.22
N ARG A 315 4.98 25.86 -3.00
CA ARG A 315 3.59 25.64 -3.42
C ARG A 315 3.22 26.49 -4.64
N ALA A 316 2.16 26.10 -5.36
CA ALA A 316 1.79 26.72 -6.63
C ALA A 316 1.31 28.18 -6.48
N ASP A 317 0.65 28.52 -5.36
CA ASP A 317 0.17 29.88 -5.06
C ASP A 317 0.72 30.46 -3.75
N ALA A 318 0.58 31.78 -3.58
CA ALA A 318 1.14 32.55 -2.46
C ALA A 318 0.46 32.29 -1.11
N ASN A 319 -0.87 32.06 -1.08
CA ASN A 319 -1.59 31.74 0.16
C ASN A 319 -1.14 30.38 0.71
N SER A 320 -0.89 29.43 -0.20
CA SER A 320 -0.37 28.11 0.11
C SER A 320 1.08 28.13 0.62
N LYS A 321 1.85 29.20 0.37
CA LYS A 321 3.21 29.37 0.89
C LYS A 321 3.21 29.60 2.41
N VAL A 322 2.32 30.45 2.92
CA VAL A 322 2.16 30.67 4.37
C VAL A 322 1.72 29.37 5.04
N ALA A 323 0.72 28.70 4.45
CA ALA A 323 0.25 27.41 4.92
C ALA A 323 1.35 26.33 4.93
N LEU A 324 2.28 26.34 3.95
CA LEU A 324 3.43 25.43 3.93
C LEU A 324 4.37 25.70 5.12
N LEU A 325 4.69 26.96 5.43
CA LEU A 325 5.60 27.27 6.54
C LEU A 325 4.98 26.88 7.90
N GLU A 326 3.69 27.19 8.11
CA GLU A 326 2.94 26.75 9.29
C GLU A 326 2.87 25.22 9.39
N GLU A 327 2.64 24.55 8.25
CA GLU A 327 2.65 23.08 8.15
C GLU A 327 4.03 22.51 8.51
N LEU A 328 5.12 23.08 7.99
CA LEU A 328 6.49 22.64 8.26
C LEU A 328 6.86 22.87 9.72
N GLU A 329 6.55 24.03 10.28
CA GLU A 329 6.77 24.34 11.69
C GLU A 329 6.03 23.35 12.59
N PHE A 330 4.77 23.04 12.26
CA PHE A 330 4.00 22.06 13.01
C PHE A 330 4.52 20.63 12.85
N ARG A 331 4.91 20.22 11.63
CA ARG A 331 5.30 18.83 11.31
C ARG A 331 6.73 18.51 11.74
N SER A 332 7.69 19.42 11.49
CA SER A 332 9.10 19.22 11.80
C SER A 332 9.35 19.07 13.30
N ARG A 333 8.45 19.62 14.13
CA ARG A 333 8.39 19.36 15.57
C ARG A 333 8.41 17.87 15.89
N PHE A 334 7.91 16.96 15.06
CA PHE A 334 7.92 15.53 15.38
C PHE A 334 9.16 14.77 14.87
N PHE A 335 10.07 15.44 14.16
CA PHE A 335 11.25 14.82 13.55
C PHE A 335 12.48 14.85 14.48
N PRO A 336 13.45 13.92 14.28
CA PRO A 336 14.76 13.97 14.95
C PRO A 336 15.45 15.34 14.77
N PRO A 337 16.27 15.80 15.74
CA PRO A 337 16.86 17.15 15.71
C PRO A 337 17.64 17.46 14.43
N ASN A 338 18.42 16.51 13.90
CA ASN A 338 19.22 16.69 12.69
C ASN A 338 18.36 16.69 11.41
N VAL A 339 17.22 16.00 11.42
CA VAL A 339 16.21 16.04 10.34
C VAL A 339 15.48 17.38 10.36
N ARG A 340 15.05 17.85 11.55
CA ARG A 340 14.43 19.17 11.71
C ARG A 340 15.34 20.30 11.26
N ALA A 341 16.60 20.29 11.70
CA ALA A 341 17.56 21.32 11.33
C ALA A 341 17.78 21.40 9.82
N LEU A 342 17.67 20.29 9.08
CA LEU A 342 17.69 20.30 7.62
C LEU A 342 16.42 20.94 7.02
N VAL A 343 15.22 20.67 7.57
CA VAL A 343 13.98 21.36 7.16
C VAL A 343 14.14 22.87 7.33
N ASP A 344 14.59 23.31 8.50
CA ASP A 344 14.71 24.73 8.84
C ASP A 344 15.77 25.42 7.98
N HIS A 345 16.89 24.74 7.71
CA HIS A 345 17.94 25.23 6.82
C HIS A 345 17.43 25.39 5.39
N LEU A 346 16.67 24.42 4.86
CA LEU A 346 16.01 24.54 3.55
C LEU A 346 14.99 25.69 3.52
N ALA A 347 14.20 25.85 4.58
CA ALA A 347 13.16 26.87 4.67
C ALA A 347 13.71 28.30 4.76
N SER A 348 14.99 28.46 5.11
CA SER A 348 15.67 29.76 5.16
C SER A 348 15.96 30.38 3.78
N SER A 349 15.88 29.59 2.69
CA SER A 349 16.14 30.04 1.32
C SER A 349 14.86 30.16 0.49
N PRO A 350 14.80 31.02 -0.55
CA PRO A 350 13.67 31.07 -1.46
C PRO A 350 13.43 29.72 -2.16
N SER A 351 12.16 29.32 -2.31
CA SER A 351 11.82 28.08 -3.02
C SER A 351 12.20 28.16 -4.50
N LEU A 352 12.44 27.01 -5.13
CA LEU A 352 12.77 26.93 -6.55
C LEU A 352 11.69 27.55 -7.43
N ARG A 353 10.40 27.36 -7.10
CA ARG A 353 9.30 28.02 -7.83
C ARG A 353 9.36 29.54 -7.75
N THR A 354 9.81 30.11 -6.62
CA THR A 354 10.01 31.56 -6.48
C THR A 354 11.12 32.05 -7.41
N TYR A 355 12.23 31.31 -7.51
CA TYR A 355 13.30 31.65 -8.44
C TYR A 355 12.88 31.50 -9.91
N LEU A 356 12.19 30.41 -10.26
CA LEU A 356 11.71 30.17 -11.63
C LEU A 356 10.68 31.21 -12.12
N ALA A 357 10.01 31.89 -11.19
CA ALA A 357 9.13 33.01 -11.50
C ALA A 357 9.89 34.33 -11.74
N SER A 358 11.20 34.41 -11.46
CA SER A 358 12.04 35.53 -11.86
C SER A 358 12.41 35.43 -13.35
N HIS A 359 12.84 36.54 -13.95
CA HIS A 359 13.23 36.58 -15.37
C HIS A 359 14.60 35.93 -15.64
N ASP A 360 15.26 35.36 -14.62
CA ASP A 360 16.65 34.90 -14.68
C ASP A 360 16.79 33.38 -14.85
N ALA A 361 15.69 32.63 -14.81
CA ALA A 361 15.73 31.16 -14.86
C ALA A 361 15.94 30.63 -16.30
N THR A 362 16.97 29.80 -16.48
CA THR A 362 17.26 29.16 -17.77
C THR A 362 16.17 28.17 -18.17
N TYR A 363 16.02 27.95 -19.48
CA TYR A 363 15.07 26.97 -20.03
C TYR A 363 15.35 25.56 -19.50
N GLU A 364 16.61 25.14 -19.43
CA GLU A 364 17.04 23.82 -18.98
C GLU A 364 16.72 23.61 -17.49
N LEU A 365 16.84 24.65 -16.67
CA LEU A 365 16.45 24.59 -15.25
C LEU A 365 14.92 24.47 -15.11
N GLN A 366 14.15 25.19 -15.92
CA GLN A 366 12.69 25.06 -15.95
C GLN A 366 12.28 23.63 -16.30
N GLN A 367 12.89 23.03 -17.34
CA GLN A 367 12.60 21.64 -17.73
C GLN A 367 13.00 20.65 -16.62
N SER A 368 14.17 20.83 -16.00
CA SER A 368 14.64 19.97 -14.89
C SER A 368 13.70 20.02 -13.69
N PHE A 369 13.15 21.20 -13.36
CA PHE A 369 12.12 21.32 -12.33
C PHE A 369 10.83 20.60 -12.72
N ARG A 370 10.38 20.73 -13.98
CA ARG A 370 9.19 19.99 -14.47
C ARG A 370 9.37 18.47 -14.37
N GLY A 371 10.56 17.95 -14.66
CA GLY A 371 10.89 16.53 -14.48
C GLY A 371 10.69 16.05 -13.03
N LEU A 372 11.22 16.80 -12.06
CA LEU A 372 11.00 16.51 -10.64
C LEU A 372 9.51 16.62 -10.25
N GLU A 373 8.85 17.72 -10.64
CA GLU A 373 7.43 17.97 -10.35
C GLU A 373 6.53 16.85 -10.87
N GLN A 374 6.82 16.34 -12.07
CA GLN A 374 6.12 15.19 -12.61
C GLN A 374 6.26 13.96 -11.70
N GLN A 375 7.48 13.56 -11.32
CA GLN A 375 7.66 12.35 -10.49
C GLN A 375 6.97 12.51 -9.13
N ARG A 376 7.00 13.72 -8.56
CA ARG A 376 6.27 14.05 -7.33
C ARG A 376 4.77 13.96 -7.53
N TYR A 377 4.23 14.56 -8.59
CA TYR A 377 2.80 14.52 -8.88
C TYR A 377 2.29 13.08 -8.97
N ASP A 378 3.01 12.21 -9.67
CA ASP A 378 2.64 10.81 -9.81
C ASP A 378 2.69 10.03 -8.49
N LEU A 379 3.71 10.29 -7.66
CA LEU A 379 3.79 9.75 -6.30
C LEU A 379 2.52 10.10 -5.50
N TYR A 380 2.13 11.38 -5.45
CA TYR A 380 0.94 11.80 -4.70
C TYR A 380 -0.36 11.31 -5.34
N ARG A 381 -0.43 11.25 -6.67
CA ARG A 381 -1.58 10.68 -7.40
C ARG A 381 -1.78 9.22 -7.00
N MET A 382 -0.70 8.45 -6.88
CA MET A 382 -0.76 7.06 -6.42
C MET A 382 -1.09 6.94 -4.94
N HIS A 383 -0.52 7.80 -4.09
CA HIS A 383 -0.87 7.85 -2.67
C HIS A 383 -2.37 8.08 -2.48
N ARG A 384 -2.96 9.05 -3.22
CA ARG A 384 -4.41 9.30 -3.21
C ARG A 384 -5.22 8.05 -3.58
N LYS A 385 -4.82 7.34 -4.64
CA LYS A 385 -5.49 6.10 -5.05
C LYS A 385 -5.41 5.04 -3.95
N LYS A 386 -4.23 4.85 -3.33
CA LYS A 386 -4.02 3.88 -2.25
C LYS A 386 -4.79 4.25 -0.97
N ALA A 387 -4.90 5.54 -0.66
CA ALA A 387 -5.59 6.03 0.52
C ALA A 387 -7.10 5.69 0.53
N THR A 388 -7.72 5.50 -0.63
CA THR A 388 -9.14 5.06 -0.72
C THR A 388 -9.39 3.68 -0.08
N ARG A 389 -8.35 2.85 0.05
CA ARG A 389 -8.43 1.54 0.73
C ARG A 389 -8.84 1.65 2.20
N ILE A 390 -8.67 2.83 2.81
CA ILE A 390 -9.10 3.13 4.18
C ILE A 390 -10.60 2.91 4.40
N THR A 391 -11.43 2.98 3.35
CA THR A 391 -12.88 2.77 3.48
C THR A 391 -13.19 1.35 3.95
N ILE A 392 -12.39 0.35 3.57
CA ILE A 392 -12.54 -1.03 4.05
C ILE A 392 -12.13 -1.10 5.53
N ALA A 393 -11.06 -0.42 5.90
CA ALA A 393 -10.59 -0.35 7.29
C ALA A 393 -11.61 0.33 8.23
N LEU A 394 -12.31 1.36 7.76
CA LEU A 394 -13.39 2.02 8.49
C LEU A 394 -14.61 1.12 8.68
N ARG A 395 -14.93 0.30 7.67
CA ARG A 395 -15.98 -0.72 7.76
C ARG A 395 -15.62 -1.83 8.74
N ALA A 396 -14.32 -2.07 8.94
CA ALA A 396 -13.79 -2.87 10.02
C ALA A 396 -13.82 -2.16 11.39
N GLY A 397 -14.85 -1.37 11.68
CA GLY A 397 -15.07 -0.82 13.02
C GLY A 397 -14.14 0.32 13.45
N GLN A 398 -13.26 0.84 12.58
CA GLN A 398 -12.53 2.07 12.92
C GLN A 398 -13.48 3.27 12.99
N ARG A 399 -13.51 3.93 14.15
CA ARG A 399 -14.30 5.15 14.38
C ARG A 399 -13.64 6.41 13.81
N GLY A 400 -12.32 6.35 13.60
CA GLY A 400 -11.54 7.39 12.95
C GLY A 400 -10.11 6.94 12.67
N THR A 401 -9.45 7.62 11.75
CA THR A 401 -8.11 7.27 11.29
C THR A 401 -7.07 8.22 11.88
N SER A 402 -5.78 7.86 11.74
CA SER A 402 -4.68 8.76 12.10
C SER A 402 -4.60 10.03 11.26
N ALA A 403 -5.43 10.14 10.24
CA ALA A 403 -5.62 11.31 9.41
C ALA A 403 -6.78 12.21 9.92
N GLY A 404 -7.40 11.90 11.06
CA GLY A 404 -8.55 12.67 11.58
C GLY A 404 -9.83 12.53 10.76
N VAL A 405 -9.86 11.54 9.86
CA VAL A 405 -11.06 11.18 9.12
C VAL A 405 -11.94 10.33 10.03
N CYS A 406 -13.08 10.89 10.46
CA CYS A 406 -14.05 10.23 11.35
C CYS A 406 -15.23 9.67 10.56
N ALA A 407 -15.80 8.55 11.02
CA ALA A 407 -16.96 7.91 10.39
C ALA A 407 -18.31 8.64 10.63
N ARG A 408 -18.31 9.91 11.07
CA ARG A 408 -19.53 10.70 11.31
C ARG A 408 -20.18 11.08 9.97
N GLY A 409 -20.98 10.18 9.40
CA GLY A 409 -21.73 10.42 8.16
C GLY A 409 -21.85 9.22 7.20
N GLY A 410 -21.44 8.01 7.60
CA GLY A 410 -21.44 6.83 6.73
C GLY A 410 -20.16 6.70 5.88
N THR A 411 -19.89 5.50 5.38
CA THR A 411 -18.59 5.12 4.78
C THR A 411 -18.35 5.72 3.40
N THR A 412 -19.42 5.99 2.64
CA THR A 412 -19.40 6.64 1.33
C THR A 412 -19.00 8.12 1.41
N GLY A 413 -19.46 8.84 2.44
CA GLY A 413 -19.07 10.23 2.70
C GLY A 413 -17.59 10.37 3.03
N VAL A 414 -17.04 9.40 3.77
CA VAL A 414 -15.63 9.40 4.18
C VAL A 414 -14.67 9.21 3.01
N ALA A 415 -14.92 8.24 2.13
CA ALA A 415 -14.07 8.00 0.96
C ALA A 415 -13.99 9.24 0.05
N LYS A 416 -15.16 9.86 -0.18
CA LYS A 416 -15.29 11.08 -0.98
C LYS A 416 -14.57 12.26 -0.32
N HIS A 417 -14.73 12.43 0.99
CA HIS A 417 -14.03 13.47 1.73
C HIS A 417 -12.51 13.31 1.63
N LEU A 418 -11.97 12.12 1.92
CA LEU A 418 -10.54 11.86 1.83
C LEU A 418 -9.98 12.06 0.41
N ALA A 419 -10.67 11.53 -0.60
CA ALA A 419 -10.26 11.70 -1.99
C ALA A 419 -10.35 13.16 -2.45
N GLY A 420 -11.28 13.94 -1.91
CA GLY A 420 -11.40 15.39 -2.08
C GLY A 420 -10.22 16.12 -1.45
N THR A 421 -10.00 15.94 -0.14
CA THR A 421 -8.93 16.61 0.60
C THR A 421 -7.54 16.32 0.02
N LEU A 422 -7.25 15.07 -0.36
CA LEU A 422 -5.98 14.74 -1.00
C LEU A 422 -5.83 15.34 -2.40
N ARG A 423 -6.94 15.51 -3.13
CA ARG A 423 -6.93 16.21 -4.43
C ARG A 423 -6.64 17.70 -4.23
N ASP A 424 -7.24 18.33 -3.22
CA ASP A 424 -7.00 19.75 -2.90
C ASP A 424 -5.56 19.98 -2.44
N ALA A 425 -5.02 19.06 -1.61
CA ALA A 425 -3.62 19.08 -1.22
C ALA A 425 -2.64 18.92 -2.39
N MET A 426 -3.03 18.17 -3.45
CA MET A 426 -2.27 18.09 -4.70
C MET A 426 -2.38 19.39 -5.51
N LYS A 427 -3.58 19.97 -5.64
CA LYS A 427 -3.80 21.26 -6.32
C LYS A 427 -2.95 22.37 -5.69
N ALA A 428 -2.89 22.44 -4.36
CA ALA A 428 -2.04 23.41 -3.65
C ALA A 428 -0.53 23.24 -3.98
N ARG A 429 -0.08 22.02 -4.28
CA ARG A 429 1.33 21.73 -4.62
C ARG A 429 1.65 22.03 -6.09
N PHE A 430 0.80 21.56 -7.00
CA PHE A 430 1.11 21.46 -8.43
C PHE A 430 0.28 22.42 -9.32
N GLY A 431 -0.78 23.01 -8.78
CA GLY A 431 -1.78 23.75 -9.55
C GLY A 431 -2.79 22.84 -10.25
N ASP A 432 -3.66 23.45 -11.07
CA ASP A 432 -4.70 22.76 -11.84
C ASP A 432 -4.27 22.40 -13.28
N ASP A 433 -3.26 23.08 -13.82
CA ASP A 433 -2.77 22.84 -15.17
C ASP A 433 -1.72 21.72 -15.20
N LEU A 434 -2.15 20.51 -15.55
CA LEU A 434 -1.25 19.35 -15.67
C LEU A 434 -0.32 19.43 -16.89
N SER A 435 -0.59 20.31 -17.86
CA SER A 435 0.31 20.49 -19.00
C SER A 435 1.65 21.10 -18.59
N ALA A 436 1.67 21.85 -17.47
CA ALA A 436 2.88 22.39 -16.86
C ALA A 436 3.84 21.29 -16.32
N LEU A 437 3.37 20.05 -16.19
CA LEU A 437 4.17 18.89 -15.76
C LEU A 437 4.78 18.13 -16.95
N GLN A 438 4.44 18.49 -18.18
CA GLN A 438 5.01 17.85 -19.36
C GLN A 438 6.37 18.44 -19.72
N ILE A 439 7.28 17.57 -20.12
CA ILE A 439 8.64 17.88 -20.53
C ILE A 439 8.70 17.96 -22.05
N ASP A 440 9.40 18.96 -22.57
CA ASP A 440 9.58 19.09 -24.02
C ASP A 440 10.53 18.01 -24.54
N ALA A 441 10.26 17.47 -25.73
CA ALA A 441 11.08 16.44 -26.33
C ALA A 441 11.01 16.47 -27.86
N ILE A 442 12.02 15.88 -28.49
CA ILE A 442 12.05 15.64 -29.94
C ILE A 442 11.77 14.16 -30.19
N ALA A 443 10.65 13.89 -30.88
CA ALA A 443 10.28 12.54 -31.31
C ALA A 443 10.79 12.29 -32.72
N GLN A 444 11.54 11.22 -32.93
CA GLN A 444 12.09 10.85 -34.24
C GLN A 444 11.81 9.38 -34.55
N SER A 445 11.17 9.12 -35.69
CA SER A 445 11.00 7.78 -36.24
C SER A 445 12.35 7.26 -36.72
N HIS A 446 12.85 6.21 -36.07
CA HIS A 446 14.22 5.73 -36.27
C HIS A 446 14.29 4.54 -37.23
N SER A 447 13.45 3.52 -37.03
CA SER A 447 13.48 2.31 -37.86
C SER A 447 12.10 1.64 -37.98
N PRO A 448 11.70 1.20 -39.19
CA PRO A 448 10.47 0.44 -39.36
C PRO A 448 10.65 -0.97 -38.77
N LEU A 449 9.70 -1.38 -37.94
CA LEU A 449 9.66 -2.73 -37.36
C LEU A 449 8.84 -3.68 -38.23
N LEU A 450 7.77 -3.16 -38.86
CA LEU A 450 6.89 -3.90 -39.75
C LEU A 450 6.62 -3.08 -41.01
N VAL A 451 6.90 -3.66 -42.17
CA VAL A 451 6.66 -3.07 -43.48
C VAL A 451 5.82 -4.03 -44.30
N GLY A 452 4.75 -3.54 -44.92
CA GLY A 452 3.89 -4.30 -45.83
C GLY A 452 3.44 -3.40 -46.98
N ASN A 453 3.48 -3.89 -48.22
CA ASN A 453 3.12 -3.12 -49.42
C ASN A 453 3.79 -1.74 -49.49
N ALA A 454 5.09 -1.67 -49.15
CA ALA A 454 5.87 -0.43 -49.04
C ALA A 454 5.38 0.60 -48.00
N GLN A 455 4.42 0.25 -47.13
CA GLN A 455 3.96 1.07 -46.02
C GLN A 455 4.50 0.58 -44.68
N VAL A 456 4.86 1.52 -43.81
CA VAL A 456 5.26 1.23 -42.43
C VAL A 456 4.00 0.97 -41.59
N HIS A 457 3.91 -0.22 -41.00
CA HIS A 457 2.81 -0.63 -40.12
C HIS A 457 3.16 -0.57 -38.64
N ALA A 458 4.46 -0.59 -38.31
CA ALA A 458 4.98 -0.29 -36.98
C ALA A 458 6.42 0.23 -37.07
N ALA A 459 6.81 1.13 -36.18
CA ALA A 459 8.14 1.72 -36.13
C ALA A 459 8.64 1.90 -34.69
N ARG A 460 9.97 1.90 -34.54
CA ARG A 460 10.65 2.36 -33.33
C ARG A 460 10.76 3.89 -33.39
N VAL A 461 10.27 4.56 -32.36
CA VAL A 461 10.31 6.02 -32.24
C VAL A 461 11.12 6.37 -31.00
N ILE A 462 12.12 7.22 -31.18
CA ILE A 462 13.00 7.69 -30.10
C ILE A 462 12.57 9.10 -29.69
N PHE A 463 12.33 9.29 -28.41
CA PHE A 463 12.07 10.59 -27.78
C PHE A 463 13.34 11.06 -27.08
N ARG A 464 13.89 12.20 -27.50
CA ARG A 464 15.00 12.88 -26.82
C ARG A 464 14.45 13.99 -25.95
N PHE A 465 14.68 13.90 -24.65
CA PHE A 465 14.11 14.80 -23.66
C PHE A 465 14.95 16.07 -23.52
N SER A 466 14.29 17.19 -23.24
CA SER A 466 14.95 18.46 -22.92
C SER A 466 15.67 18.43 -21.56
N THR A 467 15.28 17.53 -20.67
CA THR A 467 15.95 17.22 -19.40
C THR A 467 15.99 15.70 -19.17
N PRO A 468 17.00 15.16 -18.47
CA PRO A 468 17.03 13.74 -18.12
C PRO A 468 15.86 13.32 -17.21
N LEU A 469 15.22 12.19 -17.54
CA LEU A 469 14.06 11.66 -16.80
C LEU A 469 14.41 10.35 -16.11
N ALA A 470 13.87 10.15 -14.90
CA ALA A 470 13.94 8.87 -14.20
C ALA A 470 12.89 7.91 -14.77
N ILE A 471 13.33 6.87 -15.48
CA ILE A 471 12.44 5.89 -16.12
C ILE A 471 12.81 4.49 -15.65
N GLY A 472 11.82 3.75 -15.16
CA GLY A 472 11.94 2.37 -14.72
C GLY A 472 11.42 1.35 -15.75
N PRO A 473 11.79 0.07 -15.64
CA PRO A 473 11.35 -0.96 -16.58
C PRO A 473 9.83 -1.20 -16.48
N GLY A 474 9.11 -1.10 -17.59
CA GLY A 474 7.65 -1.20 -17.59
C GLY A 474 6.91 0.14 -17.52
N ASP A 475 7.62 1.25 -17.30
CA ASP A 475 7.00 2.57 -17.40
C ASP A 475 6.58 2.88 -18.85
N CYS A 476 5.64 3.82 -18.97
CA CYS A 476 5.16 4.32 -20.24
C CYS A 476 5.48 5.81 -20.39
N LEU A 477 5.43 6.31 -21.61
CA LEU A 477 5.41 7.73 -21.92
C LEU A 477 4.00 8.13 -22.36
N GLU A 478 3.43 9.12 -21.70
CA GLU A 478 2.31 9.89 -22.19
C GLU A 478 2.84 10.99 -23.12
N VAL A 479 2.50 10.90 -24.40
CA VAL A 479 3.04 11.74 -25.47
C VAL A 479 1.93 12.61 -26.03
N THR A 480 2.10 13.92 -25.91
CA THR A 480 1.23 14.94 -26.48
C THR A 480 1.86 15.49 -27.76
N VAL A 481 1.13 15.38 -28.86
CA VAL A 481 1.52 15.94 -30.16
C VAL A 481 0.57 17.07 -30.54
N GLN A 482 1.09 18.09 -31.22
CA GLN A 482 0.28 19.04 -31.96
C GLN A 482 0.17 18.54 -33.40
N LEU A 483 -1.04 18.19 -33.82
CA LEU A 483 -1.31 17.71 -35.17
C LEU A 483 -1.36 18.89 -36.16
N PRO A 484 -1.25 18.64 -37.48
CA PRO A 484 -1.31 19.69 -38.51
C PRO A 484 -2.61 20.51 -38.50
N ASP A 485 -3.70 19.97 -37.94
CA ASP A 485 -4.98 20.66 -37.74
C ASP A 485 -4.97 21.61 -36.51
N GLY A 486 -3.83 21.74 -35.83
CA GLY A 486 -3.65 22.51 -34.61
C GLY A 486 -4.13 21.80 -33.34
N ALA A 487 -4.78 20.64 -33.44
CA ALA A 487 -5.31 19.93 -32.29
C ALA A 487 -4.20 19.25 -31.48
N ARG A 488 -4.23 19.45 -30.16
CA ARG A 488 -3.37 18.72 -29.22
C ARG A 488 -4.00 17.37 -28.90
N ARG A 489 -3.24 16.29 -29.10
CA ARG A 489 -3.69 14.91 -28.83
C ARG A 489 -2.64 14.16 -28.03
N THR A 490 -3.10 13.42 -27.03
CA THR A 490 -2.24 12.67 -26.11
C THR A 490 -2.44 11.16 -26.27
N ARG A 491 -1.35 10.38 -26.25
CA ARG A 491 -1.37 8.91 -26.26
C ARG A 491 -0.29 8.33 -25.36
N THR A 492 -0.58 7.21 -24.70
CA THR A 492 0.39 6.47 -23.89
C THR A 492 1.09 5.39 -24.73
N TYR A 493 2.42 5.28 -24.61
CA TYR A 493 3.24 4.24 -25.22
C TYR A 493 4.17 3.60 -24.20
N SER A 494 4.29 2.27 -24.20
CA SER A 494 5.23 1.57 -23.31
C SER A 494 6.67 1.79 -23.73
N VAL A 495 7.54 2.11 -22.77
CA VAL A 495 8.97 2.30 -23.02
C VAL A 495 9.60 0.95 -23.33
N THR A 496 10.21 0.83 -24.51
CA THR A 496 10.96 -0.37 -24.90
C THR A 496 12.41 -0.23 -24.49
N TYR A 497 13.05 0.93 -24.68
CA TYR A 497 14.46 1.11 -24.35
C TYR A 497 14.73 2.50 -23.78
N THR A 498 15.77 2.65 -22.97
CA THR A 498 16.26 3.92 -22.39
C THR A 498 17.74 4.13 -22.72
N TYR A 499 18.13 5.37 -22.99
CA TYR A 499 19.50 5.76 -23.29
C TYR A 499 20.07 6.56 -22.11
N SER A 500 20.85 5.88 -21.25
CA SER A 500 21.38 6.46 -20.01
C SER A 500 22.16 7.74 -20.27
N SER A 501 21.97 8.76 -19.43
CA SER A 501 22.72 10.01 -19.51
C SER A 501 23.94 10.06 -18.59
N GLN A 502 24.11 9.13 -17.63
CA GLN A 502 25.19 9.15 -16.61
C GLN A 502 25.55 7.77 -16.04
N ASN A 503 26.72 7.66 -15.40
CA ASN A 503 27.17 6.52 -14.58
C ASN A 503 26.61 6.60 -13.14
N LEU A 504 25.29 6.68 -13.00
CA LEU A 504 24.65 6.51 -11.68
C LEU A 504 24.55 5.01 -11.35
N PRO A 505 24.62 4.61 -10.06
CA PRO A 505 24.56 3.21 -9.67
C PRO A 505 23.31 2.51 -10.23
N GLU A 506 23.49 1.32 -10.79
CA GLU A 506 22.41 0.44 -11.27
C GLU A 506 21.59 -0.09 -10.06
N GLY A 507 20.77 0.76 -9.43
CA GLY A 507 19.85 0.38 -8.37
C GLY A 507 18.45 0.10 -8.90
N ASN A 508 17.91 -1.10 -8.67
CA ASN A 508 16.51 -1.49 -8.94
C ASN A 508 16.00 -1.32 -10.39
N GLY A 509 16.90 -1.17 -11.36
CA GLY A 509 16.56 -1.12 -12.79
C GLY A 509 16.11 0.26 -13.31
N TYR A 510 16.01 1.27 -12.44
CA TYR A 510 15.77 2.65 -12.84
C TYR A 510 17.01 3.27 -13.48
N GLN A 511 16.81 4.18 -14.42
CA GLN A 511 17.89 4.97 -15.03
C GLN A 511 17.45 6.42 -15.20
N ILE A 512 18.37 7.35 -14.94
CA ILE A 512 18.27 8.71 -15.45
C ILE A 512 18.68 8.69 -16.92
N THR A 513 17.74 9.05 -17.80
CA THR A 513 17.86 8.82 -19.23
C THR A 513 17.59 10.10 -20.01
N SER A 514 18.42 10.37 -21.01
CA SER A 514 18.27 11.54 -21.90
C SER A 514 17.32 11.26 -23.07
N ALA A 515 17.10 9.99 -23.38
CA ALA A 515 16.15 9.58 -24.41
C ALA A 515 15.49 8.24 -24.08
N ALA A 516 14.33 7.97 -24.67
CA ALA A 516 13.69 6.67 -24.60
C ALA A 516 13.13 6.25 -25.96
N GLU A 517 13.18 4.95 -26.23
CA GLU A 517 12.54 4.32 -27.38
C GLU A 517 11.17 3.76 -26.97
N VAL A 518 10.20 3.89 -27.85
CA VAL A 518 8.94 3.13 -27.79
C VAL A 518 8.68 2.46 -29.13
N ASN A 519 7.90 1.38 -29.11
CA ASN A 519 7.38 0.76 -30.32
C ASN A 519 5.96 1.23 -30.61
N ILE A 520 5.74 1.80 -31.79
CA ILE A 520 4.45 2.34 -32.21
C ILE A 520 3.91 1.54 -33.38
N ARG A 521 2.71 0.99 -33.22
CA ARG A 521 1.93 0.49 -34.35
C ARG A 521 1.23 1.65 -35.04
N CYS A 522 1.30 1.73 -36.37
CA CYS A 522 0.74 2.83 -37.17
C CYS A 522 -0.81 2.77 -37.28
N LYS A 523 -1.49 2.73 -36.14
CA LYS A 523 -2.95 2.69 -36.02
C LYS A 523 -3.44 3.94 -35.27
N GLY A 524 -4.32 4.72 -35.88
CA GLY A 524 -4.81 5.99 -35.35
C GLY A 524 -3.96 7.20 -35.78
N LEU A 525 -4.48 8.41 -35.54
CA LEU A 525 -3.92 9.66 -36.04
C LEU A 525 -2.53 9.97 -35.45
N VAL A 526 -2.40 10.00 -34.12
CA VAL A 526 -1.14 10.30 -33.42
C VAL A 526 -0.04 9.30 -33.78
N SER A 527 -0.37 8.01 -33.79
CA SER A 527 0.61 6.96 -34.05
C SER A 527 1.11 6.97 -35.49
N ARG A 528 0.23 7.24 -36.48
CA ARG A 528 0.65 7.44 -37.88
C ARG A 528 1.52 8.68 -38.03
N TYR A 529 1.13 9.78 -37.39
CA TYR A 529 1.90 11.01 -37.38
C TYR A 529 3.31 10.75 -36.89
N LEU A 530 3.49 10.22 -35.67
CA LEU A 530 4.81 9.94 -35.09
C LEU A 530 5.67 9.00 -35.96
N CYS A 531 5.09 7.95 -36.54
CA CYS A 531 5.84 7.03 -37.38
C CYS A 531 6.33 7.66 -38.70
N SER A 532 5.69 8.75 -39.15
CA SER A 532 6.10 9.49 -40.35
C SER A 532 7.19 10.53 -40.12
N GLN A 533 7.52 10.86 -38.87
CA GLN A 533 8.46 11.94 -38.53
C GLN A 533 9.93 11.47 -38.56
N SER A 534 10.51 11.26 -39.74
CA SER A 534 11.92 10.86 -39.89
C SER A 534 12.93 11.97 -39.54
N GLN A 535 12.58 13.23 -39.81
CA GLN A 535 13.38 14.41 -39.48
C GLN A 535 13.24 14.87 -38.02
N GLY A 536 12.31 14.27 -37.28
CA GLY A 536 11.97 14.66 -35.92
C GLY A 536 10.86 15.69 -35.85
N CYS A 537 10.07 15.65 -34.77
CA CYS A 537 9.06 16.67 -34.47
C CYS A 537 9.08 17.03 -32.97
N GLN A 538 8.69 18.26 -32.65
CA GLN A 538 8.48 18.68 -31.27
C GLN A 538 7.27 17.98 -30.68
N VAL A 539 7.42 17.47 -29.47
CA VAL A 539 6.36 16.85 -28.67
C VAL A 539 6.53 17.24 -27.22
N GLN A 540 5.48 17.02 -26.43
CA GLN A 540 5.57 17.07 -24.98
C GLN A 540 5.35 15.67 -24.42
N VAL A 541 6.16 15.30 -23.44
CA VAL A 541 6.16 13.97 -22.85
C VAL A 541 6.00 14.03 -21.35
N ALA A 542 5.38 12.99 -20.82
CA ALA A 542 5.23 12.76 -19.41
C ALA A 542 5.53 11.28 -19.13
N VAL A 543 6.38 10.98 -18.14
CA VAL A 543 6.50 9.61 -17.63
C VAL A 543 5.16 9.22 -17.01
N LYS A 544 4.55 8.14 -17.50
CA LYS A 544 3.37 7.51 -16.90
C LYS A 544 3.83 6.23 -16.20
N PRO A 545 4.08 6.26 -14.90
CA PRO A 545 4.65 5.12 -14.20
C PRO A 545 3.65 3.96 -14.10
N ALA A 546 4.18 2.74 -14.21
CA ALA A 546 3.39 1.51 -14.09
C ALA A 546 4.00 0.57 -13.03
N PRO A 547 3.96 0.94 -11.74
CA PRO A 547 4.61 0.17 -10.67
C PRO A 547 3.99 -1.22 -10.49
N HIS A 548 2.70 -1.38 -10.78
CA HIS A 548 2.03 -2.68 -10.84
C HIS A 548 2.54 -3.59 -11.97
N PHE A 549 3.27 -3.05 -12.95
CA PHE A 549 3.84 -3.78 -14.07
C PHE A 549 5.38 -3.84 -14.04
N ARG A 550 6.03 -3.39 -12.96
CA ARG A 550 7.50 -3.34 -12.85
C ARG A 550 8.14 -4.69 -13.13
N LEU A 551 9.08 -4.74 -14.07
CA LEU A 551 9.83 -5.97 -14.40
C LEU A 551 10.97 -6.18 -13.40
N SER A 552 11.11 -7.39 -12.87
CA SER A 552 12.15 -7.71 -11.87
C SER A 552 12.71 -9.10 -12.07
N LYS A 553 13.99 -9.29 -11.71
CA LYS A 553 14.64 -10.60 -11.80
C LYS A 553 14.08 -11.52 -10.71
N ASN A 554 13.96 -12.81 -11.02
CA ASN A 554 13.83 -13.86 -10.02
C ASN A 554 15.01 -13.76 -9.04
N THR A 555 14.74 -14.01 -7.78
CA THR A 555 15.74 -14.02 -6.71
C THR A 555 16.17 -15.43 -6.34
N LYS A 556 15.36 -16.46 -6.68
CA LYS A 556 15.66 -17.86 -6.37
C LYS A 556 15.72 -18.73 -7.64
N PRO A 557 16.60 -19.76 -7.69
CA PRO A 557 16.72 -20.65 -8.85
C PRO A 557 15.45 -21.46 -9.19
N LYS A 558 14.55 -21.69 -8.22
CA LYS A 558 13.31 -22.45 -8.42
C LYS A 558 12.15 -21.59 -8.96
N GLU A 559 12.31 -20.27 -8.99
CA GLU A 559 11.26 -19.36 -9.43
C GLU A 559 11.11 -19.36 -10.94
N GLN A 560 9.86 -19.17 -11.39
CA GLN A 560 9.52 -19.01 -12.79
C GLN A 560 8.84 -17.67 -13.04
N THR A 561 9.30 -16.93 -14.05
CA THR A 561 8.62 -15.72 -14.55
C THR A 561 8.11 -15.96 -15.97
N ILE A 562 6.88 -15.55 -16.24
CA ILE A 562 6.25 -15.74 -17.56
C ILE A 562 5.97 -14.37 -18.17
N PHE A 563 6.46 -14.15 -19.39
CA PHE A 563 6.20 -12.98 -20.20
C PHE A 563 5.29 -13.38 -21.35
N VAL A 564 4.18 -12.66 -21.54
CA VAL A 564 3.22 -12.91 -22.61
C VAL A 564 2.97 -11.63 -23.39
N ALA A 565 3.22 -11.68 -24.69
CA ALA A 565 3.20 -10.51 -25.56
C ALA A 565 2.36 -10.72 -26.83
N GLN A 566 1.71 -9.65 -27.30
CA GLN A 566 1.04 -9.60 -28.59
C GLN A 566 1.77 -8.66 -29.56
N GLY A 567 2.31 -9.23 -30.64
CA GLY A 567 2.98 -8.48 -31.70
C GLY A 567 4.14 -7.64 -31.16
N GLY A 568 4.09 -6.33 -31.43
CA GLY A 568 5.16 -5.40 -31.08
C GLY A 568 5.42 -5.18 -29.59
N SER A 569 4.48 -5.55 -28.72
CA SER A 569 4.65 -5.37 -27.26
C SER A 569 5.78 -6.24 -26.68
N VAL A 570 6.23 -7.26 -27.41
CA VAL A 570 7.38 -8.09 -27.05
C VAL A 570 8.66 -7.28 -26.81
N GLY A 571 8.78 -6.12 -27.44
CA GLY A 571 9.93 -5.22 -27.30
C GLY A 571 10.24 -4.84 -25.85
N LEU A 572 9.21 -4.70 -25.02
CA LEU A 572 9.36 -4.40 -23.59
C LEU A 572 10.15 -5.49 -22.85
N PHE A 573 9.80 -6.75 -23.10
CA PHE A 573 10.45 -7.90 -22.47
C PHE A 573 11.83 -8.15 -23.06
N VAL A 574 11.96 -8.04 -24.39
CA VAL A 574 13.25 -8.20 -25.09
C VAL A 574 14.28 -7.24 -24.53
N ALA A 575 13.95 -5.95 -24.47
CA ALA A 575 14.89 -4.94 -24.00
C ALA A 575 15.26 -5.10 -22.52
N TRP A 576 14.31 -5.50 -21.67
CA TRP A 576 14.61 -5.79 -20.28
C TRP A 576 15.55 -7.00 -20.13
N ILE A 577 15.30 -8.09 -20.87
CA ILE A 577 16.15 -9.29 -20.87
C ILE A 577 17.55 -8.95 -21.43
N GLU A 578 17.63 -8.13 -22.48
CA GLU A 578 18.90 -7.75 -23.11
C GLU A 578 19.89 -7.11 -22.12
N ARG A 579 19.36 -6.32 -21.18
CA ARG A 579 20.13 -5.66 -20.10
C ARG A 579 20.58 -6.59 -18.98
N GLN A 580 20.03 -7.81 -18.91
CA GLN A 580 20.43 -8.75 -17.87
C GLN A 580 21.77 -9.41 -18.22
N LYS A 581 22.78 -9.21 -17.37
CA LYS A 581 24.04 -9.97 -17.44
C LYS A 581 23.79 -11.48 -17.36
N GLN A 582 22.90 -11.89 -16.46
CA GLN A 582 22.47 -13.28 -16.28
C GLN A 582 21.02 -13.35 -15.77
N LEU A 583 20.34 -14.45 -16.09
CA LEU A 583 18.99 -14.76 -15.61
C LEU A 583 19.04 -15.84 -14.53
N THR A 584 18.45 -15.57 -13.36
CA THR A 584 18.26 -16.53 -12.26
C THR A 584 16.94 -17.29 -12.43
N GLY A 585 16.92 -18.61 -12.25
CA GLY A 585 15.71 -19.42 -12.40
C GLY A 585 15.20 -19.48 -13.85
N ARG A 586 13.90 -19.75 -14.03
CA ARG A 586 13.30 -19.98 -15.37
C ARG A 586 12.48 -18.77 -15.84
N TYR A 587 12.62 -18.44 -17.11
CA TYR A 587 11.81 -17.45 -17.81
C TYR A 587 11.16 -18.10 -19.03
N VAL A 588 9.89 -17.79 -19.27
CA VAL A 588 9.16 -18.23 -20.47
C VAL A 588 8.59 -16.99 -21.16
N LEU A 589 9.02 -16.73 -22.39
CA LEU A 589 8.52 -15.64 -23.22
C LEU A 589 7.60 -16.21 -24.32
N VAL A 590 6.30 -15.98 -24.20
CA VAL A 590 5.28 -16.39 -25.17
C VAL A 590 4.85 -15.18 -26.01
N VAL A 591 5.03 -15.28 -27.33
CA VAL A 591 4.77 -14.17 -28.25
C VAL A 591 3.74 -14.59 -29.29
N GLY A 592 2.65 -13.84 -29.39
CA GLY A 592 1.62 -14.03 -30.42
C GLY A 592 1.84 -13.12 -31.63
N ALA A 593 1.85 -13.69 -32.83
CA ALA A 593 1.80 -12.97 -34.09
C ALA A 593 0.89 -13.71 -35.10
N ARG A 594 0.53 -13.07 -36.22
CA ARG A 594 -0.24 -13.76 -37.28
C ARG A 594 0.67 -14.68 -38.10
N ARG A 595 1.76 -14.11 -38.61
CA ARG A 595 2.79 -14.75 -39.46
C ARG A 595 4.18 -14.42 -38.93
N TYR A 596 5.20 -15.17 -39.36
CA TYR A 596 6.59 -14.85 -39.04
C TYR A 596 7.01 -13.46 -39.57
N SER A 597 6.50 -13.05 -40.73
CA SER A 597 6.75 -11.71 -41.29
C SER A 597 6.25 -10.58 -40.39
N GLU A 598 5.20 -10.83 -39.60
CA GLU A 598 4.59 -9.89 -38.66
C GLU A 598 5.17 -9.97 -37.23
N LEU A 599 6.13 -10.88 -36.99
CA LEU A 599 6.83 -10.96 -35.71
C LEU A 599 7.85 -9.81 -35.61
N GLY A 600 7.65 -8.92 -34.64
CA GLY A 600 8.62 -7.88 -34.29
C GLY A 600 9.83 -8.45 -33.54
N TYR A 601 10.96 -7.74 -33.56
CA TYR A 601 12.18 -8.08 -32.80
C TYR A 601 12.78 -9.46 -33.12
N LYS A 602 12.65 -9.96 -34.36
CA LYS A 602 13.15 -11.27 -34.78
C LYS A 602 14.64 -11.49 -34.49
N ALA A 603 15.47 -10.50 -34.80
CA ALA A 603 16.92 -10.61 -34.63
C ALA A 603 17.30 -10.65 -33.15
N GLU A 604 16.67 -9.80 -32.34
CA GLU A 604 16.90 -9.72 -30.89
C GLU A 604 16.37 -10.97 -30.18
N LEU A 605 15.17 -11.45 -30.54
CA LEU A 605 14.65 -12.73 -30.04
C LEU A 605 15.62 -13.87 -30.38
N ARG A 606 16.17 -13.89 -31.60
CA ARG A 606 17.16 -14.89 -32.00
C ARG A 606 18.42 -14.84 -31.18
N LYS A 607 18.96 -13.64 -30.96
CA LYS A 607 20.11 -13.44 -30.07
C LYS A 607 19.83 -13.93 -28.65
N LEU A 608 18.65 -13.62 -28.10
CA LEU A 608 18.25 -14.06 -26.77
C LEU A 608 18.06 -15.57 -26.66
N ALA A 609 17.51 -16.21 -27.70
CA ALA A 609 17.32 -17.65 -27.78
C ALA A 609 18.63 -18.42 -27.63
N TYR A 610 19.76 -17.88 -28.11
CA TYR A 610 21.08 -18.49 -27.92
C TYR A 610 21.75 -18.05 -26.61
N ARG A 611 21.71 -16.75 -26.28
CA ARG A 611 22.45 -16.18 -25.14
C ARG A 611 21.94 -16.64 -23.77
N CYS A 612 20.63 -16.91 -23.66
CA CYS A 612 19.98 -17.09 -22.36
C CYS A 612 19.58 -18.54 -22.07
N VAL A 613 20.08 -19.52 -22.82
CA VAL A 613 19.87 -20.96 -22.54
C VAL A 613 20.65 -21.36 -21.27
N PRO A 614 20.10 -22.22 -20.39
CA PRO A 614 18.75 -22.79 -20.40
C PRO A 614 17.69 -21.94 -19.68
N SER A 615 18.07 -20.78 -19.14
CA SER A 615 17.22 -19.96 -18.29
C SER A 615 16.01 -19.32 -19.01
N LEU A 616 16.05 -19.17 -20.34
CA LEU A 616 14.97 -18.57 -21.14
C LEU A 616 14.43 -19.55 -22.19
N GLN A 617 13.11 -19.76 -22.17
CA GLN A 617 12.37 -20.44 -23.21
C GLN A 617 11.56 -19.41 -24.02
N ILE A 618 11.73 -19.40 -25.35
CA ILE A 618 10.96 -18.53 -26.25
C ILE A 618 9.94 -19.39 -27.00
N VAL A 619 8.66 -19.02 -26.88
CA VAL A 619 7.53 -19.64 -27.59
C VAL A 619 6.94 -18.61 -28.53
N VAL A 620 6.76 -18.98 -29.80
CA VAL A 620 6.13 -18.12 -30.79
C VAL A 620 4.87 -18.79 -31.32
N ALA A 621 3.71 -18.23 -30.99
CA ALA A 621 2.41 -18.66 -31.45
C ALA A 621 2.00 -17.87 -32.69
N LEU A 622 1.91 -18.57 -33.83
CA LEU A 622 1.48 -18.00 -35.11
C LEU A 622 0.05 -18.46 -35.41
N SER A 623 -0.89 -17.52 -35.52
CA SER A 623 -2.29 -17.86 -35.80
C SER A 623 -2.58 -18.18 -37.27
N GLN A 624 -1.70 -17.78 -38.18
CA GLN A 624 -1.78 -18.03 -39.62
C GLN A 624 -0.37 -18.21 -40.23
N PRO A 625 0.41 -19.23 -39.82
CA PRO A 625 1.78 -19.41 -40.28
C PRO A 625 1.85 -19.66 -41.80
N GLY A 626 2.86 -19.10 -42.46
CA GLY A 626 3.27 -19.53 -43.79
C GLY A 626 3.91 -20.92 -43.78
N THR A 627 4.14 -21.49 -44.96
CA THR A 627 4.65 -22.86 -45.15
C THR A 627 5.94 -23.14 -44.36
N ASP A 628 6.88 -22.18 -44.35
CA ASP A 628 8.19 -22.34 -43.73
C ASP A 628 8.32 -21.63 -42.37
N ASP A 629 7.30 -20.91 -41.91
CA ASP A 629 7.40 -20.05 -40.72
C ASP A 629 7.80 -20.84 -39.47
N LEU A 630 7.21 -22.04 -39.29
CA LEU A 630 7.46 -22.87 -38.11
C LEU A 630 8.85 -23.53 -38.16
N SER A 631 9.35 -23.90 -39.35
CA SER A 631 10.69 -24.48 -39.50
C SER A 631 11.77 -23.43 -39.24
N ILE A 632 11.56 -22.20 -39.73
CA ILE A 632 12.42 -21.04 -39.43
C ILE A 632 12.50 -20.82 -37.93
N LEU A 633 11.38 -20.81 -37.20
CA LEU A 633 11.40 -20.61 -35.74
C LEU A 633 12.22 -21.68 -35.00
N ARG A 634 12.09 -22.95 -35.40
CA ARG A 634 12.87 -24.05 -34.80
C ARG A 634 14.36 -23.91 -35.05
N SER A 635 14.76 -23.41 -36.23
CA SER A 635 16.17 -23.35 -36.64
C SER A 635 17.03 -22.44 -35.76
N TRP A 636 16.41 -21.55 -34.96
CA TRP A 636 17.11 -20.69 -34.01
C TRP A 636 16.71 -20.89 -32.55
N GLY A 637 16.11 -22.04 -32.24
CA GLY A 637 15.86 -22.47 -30.85
C GLY A 637 14.57 -21.94 -30.22
N ALA A 638 13.69 -21.28 -31.00
CA ALA A 638 12.35 -20.95 -30.53
C ALA A 638 11.41 -22.16 -30.66
N GLN A 639 10.45 -22.27 -29.75
CA GLN A 639 9.37 -23.26 -29.83
C GLN A 639 8.19 -22.66 -30.63
N PRO A 640 7.93 -23.13 -31.86
CA PRO A 640 6.76 -22.67 -32.60
C PRO A 640 5.47 -23.33 -32.10
N TYR A 641 4.36 -22.60 -32.18
CA TYR A 641 3.01 -23.11 -31.99
C TYR A 641 2.11 -22.58 -33.11
N HIS A 642 1.30 -23.46 -33.72
CA HIS A 642 0.28 -23.05 -34.68
C HIS A 642 -1.05 -22.82 -33.94
N GLY A 643 -1.44 -21.55 -33.83
CA GLY A 643 -2.68 -21.12 -33.19
C GLY A 643 -2.50 -19.84 -32.36
N TRP A 644 -3.50 -19.54 -31.56
CA TRP A 644 -3.48 -18.39 -30.65
C TRP A 644 -2.68 -18.68 -29.38
N VAL A 645 -2.13 -17.63 -28.77
CA VAL A 645 -1.43 -17.71 -27.47
C VAL A 645 -2.30 -18.37 -26.40
N THR A 646 -3.59 -18.04 -26.34
CA THR A 646 -4.53 -18.64 -25.39
C THR A 646 -4.67 -20.15 -25.59
N GLY A 647 -4.67 -20.62 -26.84
CA GLY A 647 -4.68 -22.06 -27.16
C GLY A 647 -3.38 -22.77 -26.77
N TYR A 648 -2.23 -22.11 -26.91
CA TYR A 648 -0.97 -22.65 -26.37
C TYR A 648 -1.02 -22.74 -24.84
N LEU A 649 -1.47 -21.67 -24.19
CA LEU A 649 -1.52 -21.62 -22.73
C LEU A 649 -2.51 -22.65 -22.15
N SER A 650 -3.63 -22.96 -22.81
CA SER A 650 -4.55 -24.02 -22.33
C SER A 650 -3.91 -25.41 -22.31
N LEU A 651 -2.80 -25.62 -23.01
CA LEU A 651 -2.03 -26.87 -22.99
C LEU A 651 -0.91 -26.85 -21.93
N CYS A 652 -0.72 -25.74 -21.23
CA CYS A 652 0.37 -25.53 -20.28
C CYS A 652 -0.12 -25.62 -18.83
N SER A 653 0.74 -26.15 -17.96
CA SER A 653 0.61 -26.00 -16.51
C SER A 653 1.94 -25.55 -15.95
N TYR A 654 2.02 -24.28 -15.53
CA TYR A 654 3.24 -23.72 -14.97
C TYR A 654 3.24 -23.89 -13.44
N GLN A 655 4.42 -24.13 -12.86
CA GLN A 655 4.62 -24.35 -11.44
C GLN A 655 5.61 -23.31 -10.89
N ASN A 656 5.54 -22.99 -9.59
CA ASN A 656 6.42 -22.02 -8.93
C ASN A 656 6.47 -20.65 -9.63
N ILE A 657 5.31 -20.21 -10.14
CA ILE A 657 5.19 -18.91 -10.80
C ILE A 657 5.42 -17.80 -9.77
N ARG A 658 6.45 -16.99 -10.00
CA ARG A 658 6.70 -15.77 -9.25
C ARG A 658 5.85 -14.62 -9.79
N THR A 659 5.92 -14.37 -11.09
CA THR A 659 5.11 -13.36 -11.78
C THR A 659 4.76 -13.77 -13.21
N VAL A 660 3.61 -13.27 -13.67
CA VAL A 660 3.17 -13.32 -15.06
C VAL A 660 2.98 -11.89 -15.54
N HIS A 661 3.65 -11.48 -16.61
CA HIS A 661 3.46 -10.17 -17.22
C HIS A 661 2.81 -10.34 -18.59
N ILE A 662 1.70 -9.64 -18.81
CA ILE A 662 0.93 -9.70 -20.05
C ILE A 662 0.89 -8.31 -20.66
N CYS A 663 1.36 -8.18 -21.91
CA CYS A 663 1.34 -6.91 -22.62
C CYS A 663 0.76 -7.05 -24.04
N GLY A 664 -0.23 -6.23 -24.39
CA GLY A 664 -0.90 -6.29 -25.69
C GLY A 664 -2.15 -5.41 -25.75
N SER A 665 -3.08 -5.73 -26.64
CA SER A 665 -4.42 -5.10 -26.63
C SER A 665 -5.23 -5.46 -25.38
N SER A 666 -6.25 -4.67 -25.05
CA SER A 666 -7.15 -4.96 -23.92
C SER A 666 -7.87 -6.32 -24.07
N SER A 667 -8.27 -6.70 -25.29
CA SER A 667 -8.86 -8.01 -25.58
C SER A 667 -7.88 -9.15 -25.28
N PHE A 668 -6.69 -9.10 -25.89
CA PHE A 668 -5.64 -10.08 -25.69
C PHE A 668 -5.22 -10.19 -24.21
N GLY A 669 -5.06 -9.06 -23.54
CA GLY A 669 -4.65 -9.02 -22.14
C GLY A 669 -5.64 -9.73 -21.23
N LEU A 670 -6.94 -9.44 -21.40
CA LEU A 670 -8.01 -10.05 -20.61
C LEU A 670 -8.15 -11.56 -20.88
N ASP A 671 -8.15 -11.97 -22.15
CA ASP A 671 -8.31 -13.39 -22.52
C ASP A 671 -7.10 -14.23 -22.08
N THR A 672 -5.90 -13.67 -22.18
CA THR A 672 -4.68 -14.30 -21.70
C THR A 672 -4.69 -14.44 -20.18
N ALA A 673 -5.10 -13.38 -19.46
CA ALA A 673 -5.10 -13.38 -18.00
C ALA A 673 -6.05 -14.42 -17.41
N LYS A 674 -7.13 -14.81 -18.13
CA LYS A 674 -8.08 -15.87 -17.76
C LYS A 674 -7.52 -17.30 -17.91
N SER A 675 -6.33 -17.47 -18.46
CA SER A 675 -5.80 -18.80 -18.77
C SER A 675 -5.57 -19.66 -17.51
N PRO A 676 -6.02 -20.94 -17.51
CA PRO A 676 -5.77 -21.88 -16.42
C PRO A 676 -4.28 -22.14 -16.18
N ALA A 677 -3.42 -21.89 -17.19
CA ALA A 677 -1.97 -22.10 -17.10
C ALA A 677 -1.30 -21.37 -15.94
N PHE A 678 -1.88 -20.24 -15.51
CA PHE A 678 -1.34 -19.38 -14.46
C PHE A 678 -1.92 -19.69 -13.08
N TYR A 679 -2.92 -20.56 -13.02
CA TYR A 679 -3.58 -20.92 -11.79
C TYR A 679 -3.09 -22.30 -11.36
N THR A 680 -2.65 -22.40 -10.10
CA THR A 680 -2.39 -23.71 -9.52
C THR A 680 -3.73 -24.33 -9.18
N ASP A 681 -4.11 -25.35 -9.95
CA ASP A 681 -5.44 -25.96 -10.01
C ASP A 681 -5.76 -26.85 -8.80
N LYS A 682 -5.36 -26.43 -7.60
CA LYS A 682 -5.77 -27.11 -6.38
C LYS A 682 -6.90 -26.30 -5.79
N THR A 683 -8.13 -26.75 -6.01
CA THR A 683 -9.24 -26.47 -5.08
C THR A 683 -8.66 -26.66 -3.69
N THR A 684 -8.46 -25.56 -2.98
CA THR A 684 -7.68 -25.67 -1.74
C THR A 684 -8.50 -26.47 -0.75
N TYR A 685 -7.84 -27.17 0.17
CA TYR A 685 -8.53 -27.80 1.31
C TYR A 685 -9.51 -26.80 1.97
N ARG A 686 -9.14 -25.51 2.01
CA ARG A 686 -9.97 -24.41 2.51
C ARG A 686 -11.23 -24.20 1.68
N GLU A 687 -11.13 -24.18 0.36
CA GLU A 687 -12.31 -24.04 -0.52
C GLU A 687 -13.28 -25.21 -0.36
N ARG A 688 -12.76 -26.45 -0.26
CA ARG A 688 -13.60 -27.64 -0.02
C ARG A 688 -14.28 -27.60 1.34
N LYS A 689 -13.59 -27.06 2.35
CA LYS A 689 -14.08 -27.04 3.74
C LYS A 689 -15.04 -25.88 4.02
N TYR A 690 -14.76 -24.68 3.52
CA TYR A 690 -15.51 -23.46 3.86
C TYR A 690 -16.35 -22.90 2.69
N GLY A 691 -16.24 -23.49 1.50
CA GLY A 691 -16.93 -23.04 0.30
C GLY A 691 -16.18 -21.96 -0.51
N PRO A 692 -16.69 -21.64 -1.71
CA PRO A 692 -16.00 -20.79 -2.70
C PRO A 692 -15.82 -19.33 -2.24
N ARG A 693 -16.73 -18.84 -1.39
CA ARG A 693 -16.69 -17.46 -0.89
C ARG A 693 -15.51 -17.20 0.04
N LEU A 694 -15.02 -18.24 0.72
CA LEU A 694 -13.90 -18.17 1.67
C LEU A 694 -12.61 -18.75 1.09
N GLN A 695 -12.50 -18.76 -0.25
CA GLN A 695 -11.26 -19.16 -0.93
C GLN A 695 -10.06 -18.30 -0.46
N PRO A 696 -8.82 -18.84 -0.53
CA PRO A 696 -7.62 -18.11 -0.18
C PRO A 696 -7.53 -16.75 -0.89
N ILE A 697 -6.86 -15.81 -0.25
CA ILE A 697 -6.65 -14.45 -0.75
C ILE A 697 -5.18 -14.09 -0.62
N THR A 698 -4.68 -13.21 -1.48
CA THR A 698 -3.39 -12.55 -1.28
C THR A 698 -3.59 -11.05 -1.13
N THR A 699 -3.14 -10.51 -0.01
CA THR A 699 -3.28 -9.09 0.38
C THR A 699 -1.94 -8.42 0.66
N SER A 700 -0.91 -9.23 0.94
CA SER A 700 0.42 -8.77 1.35
C SER A 700 1.37 -8.46 0.18
N THR A 701 0.97 -8.82 -1.05
CA THR A 701 1.76 -8.58 -2.27
C THR A 701 0.87 -8.15 -3.43
N ILE A 702 1.48 -7.53 -4.46
CA ILE A 702 0.83 -7.25 -5.75
C ILE A 702 0.46 -8.59 -6.40
N PRO A 703 -0.70 -8.69 -7.09
CA PRO A 703 -1.08 -9.90 -7.80
C PRO A 703 0.01 -10.48 -8.70
N THR A 704 0.07 -11.81 -8.76
CA THR A 704 1.03 -12.56 -9.60
C THR A 704 0.93 -12.18 -11.07
N ILE A 705 -0.29 -11.98 -11.56
CA ILE A 705 -0.56 -11.57 -12.94
C ILE A 705 -0.58 -10.03 -13.01
N ARG A 706 0.24 -9.48 -13.90
CA ARG A 706 0.41 -8.05 -14.13
C ARG A 706 0.06 -7.75 -15.58
N LEU A 707 -0.85 -6.79 -15.81
CA LEU A 707 -1.33 -6.43 -17.14
C LEU A 707 -0.88 -5.02 -17.50
N LEU A 708 -0.40 -4.85 -18.73
CA LEU A 708 -0.18 -3.55 -19.37
C LEU A 708 -0.82 -3.59 -20.74
N VAL A 709 -1.96 -2.93 -20.90
CA VAL A 709 -2.78 -3.06 -22.10
C VAL A 709 -2.93 -1.74 -22.84
N ALA A 710 -2.98 -1.84 -24.16
CA ALA A 710 -3.35 -0.74 -25.05
C ALA A 710 -4.87 -0.78 -25.32
N PRO A 711 -5.55 0.38 -25.27
CA PRO A 711 -6.96 0.46 -25.60
C PRO A 711 -7.15 0.20 -27.10
N GLU A 712 -8.11 -0.66 -27.44
CA GLU A 712 -8.48 -0.89 -28.83
C GLU A 712 -9.38 0.24 -29.36
N PRO A 713 -9.30 0.58 -30.67
CA PRO A 713 -10.20 1.54 -31.28
C PRO A 713 -11.66 1.10 -31.10
N GLN A 714 -12.54 2.06 -30.82
CA GLN A 714 -13.97 1.81 -30.87
C GLN A 714 -14.38 1.63 -32.34
N ASP A 715 -15.00 0.50 -32.67
CA ASP A 715 -15.77 0.42 -33.90
C ASP A 715 -17.04 1.24 -33.70
N THR A 716 -17.05 2.45 -34.26
CA THR A 716 -18.22 3.34 -34.29
C THR A 716 -19.26 2.77 -35.23
N ALA A 717 -20.13 1.85 -34.78
CA ALA A 717 -21.32 1.49 -35.58
C ALA A 717 -22.46 0.76 -34.85
N ILE A 718 -22.25 0.09 -33.71
CA ILE A 718 -23.35 -0.71 -33.11
C ILE A 718 -23.26 -0.57 -31.59
N THR A 719 -24.22 0.15 -30.98
CA THR A 719 -24.52 -0.03 -29.56
C THR A 719 -25.12 -1.43 -29.44
N PRO A 720 -24.42 -2.42 -28.86
CA PRO A 720 -24.99 -3.75 -28.72
C PRO A 720 -26.29 -3.62 -27.92
N ASN A 721 -27.36 -4.28 -28.36
CA ASN A 721 -28.58 -4.37 -27.56
C ASN A 721 -28.28 -5.33 -26.39
N PHE A 722 -27.76 -4.78 -25.30
CA PHE A 722 -27.42 -5.53 -24.11
C PHE A 722 -28.70 -5.90 -23.35
N PRO A 723 -28.76 -7.11 -22.75
CA PRO A 723 -29.90 -7.48 -21.91
C PRO A 723 -30.01 -6.52 -20.72
N LEU A 724 -31.24 -6.26 -20.28
CA LEU A 724 -31.48 -5.53 -19.04
C LEU A 724 -31.17 -6.44 -17.85
N VAL A 725 -30.42 -5.93 -16.89
CA VAL A 725 -30.09 -6.59 -15.62
C VAL A 725 -30.76 -5.81 -14.50
N SER A 726 -31.64 -6.46 -13.75
CA SER A 726 -32.29 -5.84 -12.59
C SER A 726 -31.30 -5.65 -11.44
N ARG A 727 -31.61 -4.76 -10.46
CA ARG A 727 -30.80 -4.65 -9.24
C ARG A 727 -30.85 -5.94 -8.42
N SER A 728 -31.99 -6.62 -8.42
CA SER A 728 -32.16 -7.93 -7.80
C SER A 728 -31.29 -9.01 -8.42
N ASP A 729 -31.13 -9.03 -9.75
CA ASP A 729 -30.22 -9.96 -10.42
C ASP A 729 -28.76 -9.62 -10.08
N LEU A 730 -28.39 -8.35 -10.20
CA LEU A 730 -27.05 -7.87 -9.87
C LEU A 730 -26.64 -8.30 -8.45
N ALA A 731 -27.55 -8.22 -7.48
CA ALA A 731 -27.31 -8.58 -6.08
C ALA A 731 -26.91 -10.06 -5.86
N LEU A 732 -27.21 -10.95 -6.80
CA LEU A 732 -26.84 -12.37 -6.72
C LEU A 732 -25.36 -12.60 -7.05
N HIS A 733 -24.74 -11.71 -7.81
CA HIS A 733 -23.36 -11.83 -8.31
C HIS A 733 -22.36 -11.11 -7.40
N ASN A 734 -22.31 -11.50 -6.13
CA ASN A 734 -21.46 -10.86 -5.12
C ASN A 734 -20.38 -11.77 -4.49
N SER A 735 -19.97 -12.85 -5.16
CA SER A 735 -18.99 -13.80 -4.64
C SER A 735 -17.62 -13.68 -5.35
N PRO A 736 -16.51 -14.13 -4.75
CA PRO A 736 -15.20 -14.16 -5.41
C PRO A 736 -15.12 -15.00 -6.69
N THR A 737 -16.06 -15.91 -6.91
CA THR A 737 -16.16 -16.77 -8.10
C THR A 737 -17.25 -16.33 -9.07
N ASP A 738 -18.03 -15.31 -8.69
CA ASP A 738 -19.13 -14.74 -9.47
C ASP A 738 -19.37 -13.30 -8.98
N LEU A 739 -18.67 -12.35 -9.60
CA LEU A 739 -18.53 -10.97 -9.13
C LEU A 739 -18.92 -9.99 -10.24
N TRP A 740 -20.11 -9.41 -10.14
CA TRP A 740 -20.54 -8.33 -11.03
C TRP A 740 -20.57 -6.99 -10.31
N ILE A 741 -20.38 -5.90 -11.05
CA ILE A 741 -20.53 -4.53 -10.57
C ILE A 741 -21.29 -3.70 -11.60
N ALA A 742 -22.04 -2.69 -11.14
CA ALA A 742 -22.57 -1.66 -12.03
C ALA A 742 -21.72 -0.39 -11.99
N VAL A 743 -21.41 0.15 -13.18
CA VAL A 743 -20.72 1.43 -13.36
C VAL A 743 -21.47 2.19 -14.46
N GLY A 744 -21.98 3.37 -14.12
CA GLY A 744 -22.93 4.11 -14.94
C GLY A 744 -24.20 3.31 -15.21
N SER A 745 -24.52 3.14 -16.49
CA SER A 745 -25.69 2.39 -16.98
C SER A 745 -25.39 0.93 -17.30
N TYR A 746 -24.17 0.43 -17.11
CA TYR A 746 -23.77 -0.91 -17.54
C TYR A 746 -23.39 -1.80 -16.35
N VAL A 747 -23.64 -3.10 -16.50
CA VAL A 747 -23.24 -4.15 -15.58
C VAL A 747 -22.08 -4.93 -16.16
N TYR A 748 -21.07 -5.20 -15.33
CA TYR A 748 -19.80 -5.78 -15.73
C TYR A 748 -19.45 -7.00 -14.89
N ASP A 749 -19.10 -8.11 -15.54
CA ASP A 749 -18.50 -9.28 -14.88
C ASP A 749 -16.99 -9.08 -14.67
N VAL A 750 -16.62 -8.72 -13.45
CA VAL A 750 -15.22 -8.45 -13.09
C VAL A 750 -14.58 -9.64 -12.35
N THR A 751 -15.18 -10.84 -12.41
CA THR A 751 -14.69 -12.06 -11.76
C THR A 751 -13.24 -12.36 -12.13
N ALA A 752 -12.91 -12.30 -13.42
CA ALA A 752 -11.53 -12.51 -13.88
C ALA A 752 -10.57 -11.42 -13.39
N ILE A 753 -11.04 -10.17 -13.32
CA ILE A 753 -10.24 -9.00 -12.93
C ILE A 753 -9.82 -9.10 -11.45
N LEU A 754 -10.64 -9.73 -10.61
CA LEU A 754 -10.36 -9.91 -9.18
C LEU A 754 -8.93 -10.40 -8.92
N ARG A 755 -8.46 -11.37 -9.74
CA ARG A 755 -7.17 -12.06 -9.57
C ARG A 755 -5.95 -11.24 -9.99
N PHE A 756 -6.13 -10.14 -10.70
CA PHE A 756 -5.04 -9.30 -11.21
C PHE A 756 -5.25 -7.81 -10.95
N HIS A 757 -6.26 -7.45 -10.16
CA HIS A 757 -6.55 -6.07 -9.82
C HIS A 757 -5.44 -5.49 -8.94
N PRO A 758 -4.70 -4.44 -9.37
CA PRO A 758 -3.58 -3.91 -8.59
C PRO A 758 -3.97 -3.32 -7.23
N GLY A 759 -5.24 -2.97 -7.04
CA GLY A 759 -5.77 -2.49 -5.76
C GLY A 759 -6.07 -3.60 -4.75
N GLY A 760 -5.95 -4.87 -5.14
CA GLY A 760 -6.28 -6.04 -4.32
C GLY A 760 -7.73 -6.53 -4.53
N GLU A 761 -8.04 -7.71 -3.97
CA GLU A 761 -9.36 -8.34 -4.10
C GLU A 761 -10.43 -7.65 -3.25
N LYS A 762 -10.09 -7.24 -2.01
CA LYS A 762 -11.06 -6.74 -1.02
C LYS A 762 -11.81 -5.48 -1.49
N VAL A 763 -11.14 -4.62 -2.26
CA VAL A 763 -11.74 -3.40 -2.83
C VAL A 763 -12.81 -3.67 -3.88
N LEU A 764 -12.65 -4.73 -4.69
CA LEU A 764 -13.68 -5.15 -5.64
C LEU A 764 -14.82 -5.86 -4.91
N LEU A 765 -14.50 -6.73 -3.96
CA LEU A 765 -15.50 -7.48 -3.17
C LEU A 765 -16.38 -6.57 -2.32
N ALA A 766 -15.87 -5.44 -1.83
CA ALA A 766 -16.66 -4.47 -1.10
C ALA A 766 -17.84 -3.90 -1.92
N ARG A 767 -17.76 -3.94 -3.25
CA ARG A 767 -18.79 -3.46 -4.18
C ARG A 767 -19.41 -4.55 -5.05
N ALA A 768 -19.09 -5.82 -4.78
CA ALA A 768 -19.61 -6.95 -5.54
C ALA A 768 -21.14 -7.02 -5.42
N GLY A 769 -21.81 -7.25 -6.55
CA GLY A 769 -23.27 -7.26 -6.68
C GLY A 769 -23.94 -5.90 -6.45
N ARG A 770 -23.21 -4.78 -6.62
CA ARG A 770 -23.70 -3.43 -6.31
C ARG A 770 -23.25 -2.38 -7.33
N GLN A 771 -23.83 -1.17 -7.21
CA GLN A 771 -23.34 0.04 -7.89
C GLN A 771 -21.98 0.48 -7.31
N ALA A 772 -21.03 0.78 -8.20
CA ALA A 772 -19.65 1.11 -7.86
C ALA A 772 -19.15 2.43 -8.49
N GLU A 773 -20.04 3.20 -9.10
CA GLU A 773 -19.74 4.43 -9.85
C GLU A 773 -18.88 5.45 -9.09
N ASP A 774 -19.22 5.70 -7.82
CA ASP A 774 -18.55 6.67 -6.95
C ASP A 774 -17.08 6.31 -6.74
N MET A 775 -16.82 5.05 -6.39
CA MET A 775 -15.48 4.52 -6.17
C MET A 775 -14.70 4.44 -7.47
N PHE A 776 -15.34 3.92 -8.54
CA PHE A 776 -14.71 3.78 -9.84
C PHE A 776 -14.24 5.13 -10.40
N LYS A 777 -15.10 6.15 -10.41
CA LYS A 777 -14.72 7.51 -10.85
C LYS A 777 -13.59 8.11 -10.02
N SER A 778 -13.55 7.87 -8.71
CA SER A 778 -12.53 8.44 -7.82
C SER A 778 -11.10 7.92 -8.10
N VAL A 779 -10.98 6.68 -8.59
CA VAL A 779 -9.69 6.00 -8.81
C VAL A 779 -9.34 5.86 -10.31
N HIS A 780 -10.33 5.56 -11.14
CA HIS A 780 -10.18 5.13 -12.54
C HIS A 780 -10.83 6.07 -13.57
N GLY A 781 -11.53 7.13 -13.16
CA GLY A 781 -12.35 7.98 -14.06
C GLY A 781 -11.63 8.43 -15.34
N ASP A 782 -10.35 8.77 -15.25
CA ASP A 782 -9.56 9.29 -16.37
C ASP A 782 -8.70 8.22 -17.08
N SER A 783 -8.91 6.92 -16.79
CA SER A 783 -8.08 5.84 -17.34
C SER A 783 -8.73 5.18 -18.55
N GLU A 784 -8.32 5.58 -19.75
CA GLU A 784 -8.75 4.94 -21.00
C GLU A 784 -8.43 3.44 -21.02
N ASP A 785 -7.26 3.04 -20.51
CA ASP A 785 -6.80 1.65 -20.47
C ASP A 785 -7.72 0.75 -19.63
N VAL A 786 -8.11 1.23 -18.44
CA VAL A 786 -9.04 0.50 -17.54
C VAL A 786 -10.44 0.45 -18.14
N ASN A 787 -10.92 1.55 -18.71
CA ASN A 787 -12.22 1.58 -19.39
C ASN A 787 -12.26 0.61 -20.59
N ALA A 788 -11.16 0.49 -21.33
CA ALA A 788 -11.08 -0.45 -22.45
C ALA A 788 -11.07 -1.92 -22.01
N LEU A 789 -10.51 -2.24 -20.84
CA LEU A 789 -10.64 -3.56 -20.21
C LEU A 789 -12.08 -3.82 -19.75
N LEU A 790 -12.68 -2.87 -19.02
CA LEU A 790 -14.00 -3.02 -18.44
C LEU A 790 -15.09 -3.20 -19.51
N ARG A 791 -15.00 -2.50 -20.65
CA ARG A 791 -15.94 -2.69 -21.77
C ARG A 791 -16.00 -4.13 -22.29
N ARG A 792 -14.90 -4.88 -22.20
CA ARG A 792 -14.86 -6.29 -22.62
C ARG A 792 -15.57 -7.23 -21.65
N THR A 793 -16.00 -6.73 -20.49
CA THR A 793 -16.70 -7.50 -19.47
C THR A 793 -18.16 -7.09 -19.30
N ILE A 794 -18.73 -6.30 -20.21
CA ILE A 794 -20.16 -5.93 -20.14
C ILE A 794 -21.01 -7.18 -20.31
N VAL A 795 -21.92 -7.40 -19.35
CA VAL A 795 -22.93 -8.46 -19.41
C VAL A 795 -24.33 -7.93 -19.69
N GLY A 796 -24.59 -6.66 -19.39
CA GLY A 796 -25.92 -6.08 -19.53
C GLY A 796 -25.99 -4.57 -19.28
N GLN A 797 -27.16 -3.99 -19.52
CA GLN A 797 -27.51 -2.63 -19.10
C GLN A 797 -28.27 -2.69 -17.77
N LEU A 798 -27.91 -1.87 -16.80
CA LEU A 798 -28.62 -1.83 -15.52
C LEU A 798 -30.03 -1.24 -15.73
N ALA A 799 -31.05 -1.97 -15.31
CA ALA A 799 -32.43 -1.52 -15.35
C ALA A 799 -32.63 -0.26 -14.47
N PRO A 800 -33.59 0.63 -14.81
CA PRO A 800 -34.01 1.68 -13.89
C PRO A 800 -34.55 1.09 -12.57
N PRO A 801 -34.55 1.83 -11.46
CA PRO A 801 -35.12 1.35 -10.20
C PRO A 801 -36.56 0.91 -10.40
N ASP A 802 -36.92 -0.26 -9.88
CA ASP A 802 -38.32 -0.65 -9.84
C ASP A 802 -39.02 0.16 -8.75
N GLN A 803 -39.81 1.16 -9.17
CA GLN A 803 -40.49 2.06 -8.26
C GLN A 803 -41.44 1.31 -7.30
N LYS A 804 -42.00 0.17 -7.70
CA LYS A 804 -42.89 -0.63 -6.85
C LYS A 804 -42.12 -1.36 -5.75
N ASN A 805 -40.93 -1.85 -6.07
CA ASN A 805 -40.10 -2.67 -5.19
C ASN A 805 -38.90 -1.90 -4.61
N MET A 806 -38.90 -0.57 -4.65
CA MET A 806 -37.75 0.26 -4.26
C MET A 806 -37.27 -0.01 -2.82
N ALA A 807 -38.17 -0.26 -1.87
CA ALA A 807 -37.81 -0.64 -0.51
C ALA A 807 -37.09 -1.99 -0.45
N TRP A 808 -37.59 -2.98 -1.19
CA TRP A 808 -37.00 -4.30 -1.31
C TRP A 808 -35.63 -4.28 -1.99
N GLU A 809 -35.48 -3.51 -3.07
CA GLU A 809 -34.18 -3.30 -3.72
C GLU A 809 -33.18 -2.66 -2.75
N LYS A 810 -33.62 -1.68 -1.93
CA LYS A 810 -32.77 -1.05 -0.90
C LYS A 810 -32.33 -2.05 0.17
N TRP A 811 -33.26 -2.85 0.71
CA TRP A 811 -32.93 -3.86 1.72
C TRP A 811 -32.03 -4.96 1.16
N LEU A 812 -32.27 -5.39 -0.07
CA LEU A 812 -31.42 -6.37 -0.75
C LEU A 812 -30.00 -5.84 -0.96
N ASP A 813 -29.84 -4.59 -1.40
CA ASP A 813 -28.52 -3.95 -1.50
C ASP A 813 -27.79 -3.90 -0.14
N ARG A 814 -28.55 -3.68 0.96
CA ARG A 814 -28.00 -3.70 2.32
C ARG A 814 -27.60 -5.10 2.77
N VAL A 815 -28.37 -6.15 2.43
CA VAL A 815 -27.99 -7.55 2.67
C VAL A 815 -26.69 -7.91 1.95
N VAL A 816 -26.59 -7.53 0.66
CA VAL A 816 -25.36 -7.74 -0.14
C VAL A 816 -24.18 -7.02 0.50
N GLU A 817 -24.38 -5.79 0.96
CA GLU A 817 -23.36 -5.01 1.65
C GLU A 817 -22.83 -5.71 2.91
N ILE A 818 -23.73 -6.19 3.77
CA ILE A 818 -23.40 -6.91 5.01
C ILE A 818 -22.65 -8.21 4.68
N GLN A 819 -23.09 -8.94 3.65
CA GLN A 819 -22.43 -10.17 3.23
C GLN A 819 -21.02 -9.93 2.65
N ASN A 820 -20.85 -8.83 1.89
CA ASN A 820 -19.54 -8.42 1.36
C ASN A 820 -18.59 -8.04 2.50
N ASP A 821 -19.08 -7.34 3.53
CA ASP A 821 -18.31 -7.07 4.73
C ASP A 821 -17.90 -8.36 5.43
N LEU A 822 -18.84 -9.27 5.70
CA LEU A 822 -18.53 -10.56 6.31
C LEU A 822 -17.46 -11.33 5.51
N THR A 823 -17.55 -11.30 4.17
CA THR A 823 -16.56 -11.94 3.27
C THR A 823 -15.18 -11.32 3.48
N ASN A 824 -15.06 -9.99 3.42
CA ASN A 824 -13.79 -9.28 3.57
C ASN A 824 -13.17 -9.42 4.95
N HIS A 825 -14.00 -9.57 5.98
CA HIS A 825 -13.58 -9.72 7.38
C HIS A 825 -13.26 -11.16 7.78
N SER A 826 -13.68 -12.15 7.00
CA SER A 826 -13.41 -13.56 7.27
C SER A 826 -12.31 -14.14 6.37
N ARG A 827 -12.02 -13.52 5.22
CA ARG A 827 -10.92 -13.96 4.33
C ARG A 827 -9.57 -13.43 4.79
N PHE A 828 -8.78 -14.32 5.39
CA PHE A 828 -7.39 -14.06 5.79
C PHE A 828 -6.39 -14.81 4.91
N GLU A 829 -5.36 -14.08 4.46
CA GLU A 829 -4.25 -14.64 3.68
C GLU A 829 -3.48 -15.71 4.47
N LYS A 830 -3.19 -15.45 5.74
CA LYS A 830 -2.52 -16.36 6.66
C LYS A 830 -3.49 -16.75 7.77
N VAL A 831 -3.53 -18.04 8.09
CA VAL A 831 -4.21 -18.56 9.28
C VAL A 831 -3.27 -19.44 10.09
N PRO A 832 -3.45 -19.53 11.42
CA PRO A 832 -2.62 -20.35 12.27
C PRO A 832 -2.55 -21.79 11.75
N SER A 833 -1.33 -22.32 11.67
CA SER A 833 -1.09 -23.74 11.41
C SER A 833 -1.16 -24.52 12.72
N PRO A 834 -1.56 -25.80 12.69
CA PRO A 834 -1.58 -26.64 13.89
C PRO A 834 -0.22 -26.76 14.60
N SER A 835 0.90 -26.64 13.87
CA SER A 835 2.26 -26.68 14.44
C SER A 835 2.71 -25.34 15.03
N GLY A 836 2.01 -24.24 14.74
CA GLY A 836 2.35 -22.91 15.21
C GLY A 836 3.49 -22.20 14.48
N ASP A 837 4.12 -22.84 13.49
CA ASP A 837 5.31 -22.32 12.80
C ASP A 837 5.09 -20.96 12.11
N ASN A 838 3.85 -20.70 11.70
CA ASN A 838 3.45 -19.47 11.02
C ASN A 838 2.72 -18.47 11.93
N LEU A 839 2.66 -18.67 13.25
CA LEU A 839 1.90 -17.80 14.17
C LEU A 839 2.30 -16.33 14.09
N SER A 840 3.59 -16.08 13.88
CA SER A 840 4.10 -14.72 13.69
C SER A 840 3.52 -14.01 12.45
N GLU A 841 2.98 -14.76 11.49
CA GLU A 841 2.39 -14.24 10.24
C GLU A 841 0.86 -14.13 10.25
N CYS A 842 0.21 -14.69 11.26
CA CYS A 842 -1.25 -14.80 11.31
C CYS A 842 -1.88 -13.53 11.91
N PRO A 843 -3.12 -13.16 11.58
CA PRO A 843 -3.84 -12.11 12.29
C PRO A 843 -4.11 -12.52 13.75
N PRO A 844 -4.27 -11.56 14.68
CA PRO A 844 -4.74 -11.88 16.02
C PRO A 844 -6.19 -12.38 15.99
N SER A 845 -6.54 -13.25 16.94
CA SER A 845 -7.91 -13.80 17.02
C SER A 845 -8.97 -12.73 17.33
N GLU A 846 -8.57 -11.58 17.87
CA GLU A 846 -9.40 -10.36 17.95
C GLU A 846 -10.04 -9.96 16.61
N VAL A 847 -9.35 -10.14 15.48
CA VAL A 847 -9.87 -9.79 14.15
C VAL A 847 -11.00 -10.73 13.72
N VAL A 848 -10.99 -11.95 14.25
CA VAL A 848 -11.95 -13.01 13.95
C VAL A 848 -13.33 -12.64 14.49
N HIS A 849 -13.43 -12.29 15.78
CA HIS A 849 -14.73 -11.89 16.36
C HIS A 849 -15.24 -10.57 15.78
N ALA A 850 -14.33 -9.65 15.43
CA ALA A 850 -14.67 -8.38 14.80
C ALA A 850 -15.49 -8.51 13.51
N SER A 851 -15.38 -9.63 12.80
CA SER A 851 -16.21 -9.93 11.62
C SER A 851 -17.66 -10.25 12.00
N VAL A 852 -17.86 -10.98 13.12
CA VAL A 852 -19.17 -11.34 13.67
C VAL A 852 -19.85 -10.08 14.22
N ASP A 853 -19.12 -9.24 14.93
CA ASP A 853 -19.62 -7.93 15.39
C ASP A 853 -20.08 -7.03 14.24
N CYS A 854 -19.29 -7.00 13.16
CA CYS A 854 -19.61 -6.23 11.97
C CYS A 854 -20.91 -6.74 11.34
N PHE A 855 -21.06 -8.06 11.24
CA PHE A 855 -22.29 -8.70 10.78
C PHE A 855 -23.48 -8.36 11.67
N ILE A 856 -23.39 -8.58 12.99
CA ILE A 856 -24.47 -8.29 13.96
C ILE A 856 -24.89 -6.83 13.86
N SER A 857 -23.92 -5.91 13.88
CA SER A 857 -24.19 -4.46 13.83
C SER A 857 -24.89 -4.07 12.53
N GLY A 858 -24.40 -4.59 11.39
CA GLY A 858 -24.97 -4.35 10.09
C GLY A 858 -26.39 -4.90 9.97
N TRP A 859 -26.60 -6.12 10.45
CA TRP A 859 -27.88 -6.83 10.43
C TRP A 859 -28.91 -6.17 11.36
N HIS A 860 -28.50 -5.80 12.57
CA HIS A 860 -29.35 -5.05 13.50
C HIS A 860 -29.83 -3.73 12.90
N LEU A 861 -28.93 -2.96 12.27
CA LEU A 861 -29.31 -1.71 11.62
C LEU A 861 -30.29 -1.95 10.46
N LEU A 862 -30.11 -3.03 9.68
CA LEU A 862 -31.06 -3.41 8.63
C LEU A 862 -32.43 -3.71 9.20
N LEU A 863 -32.53 -4.56 10.23
CA LEU A 863 -33.81 -4.90 10.86
C LEU A 863 -34.50 -3.65 11.46
N TYR A 864 -33.72 -2.76 12.07
CA TYR A 864 -34.20 -1.47 12.58
C TYR A 864 -34.76 -0.58 11.45
N GLU A 865 -34.04 -0.43 10.32
CA GLU A 865 -34.50 0.32 9.15
C GLU A 865 -35.77 -0.27 8.51
N MET A 866 -36.00 -1.57 8.69
CA MET A 866 -37.20 -2.28 8.24
C MET A 866 -38.38 -2.15 9.21
N ASN A 867 -38.17 -1.55 10.39
CA ASN A 867 -39.15 -1.50 11.47
C ASN A 867 -39.62 -2.90 11.93
N ILE A 868 -38.70 -3.87 11.90
CA ILE A 868 -38.89 -5.21 12.46
C ILE A 868 -38.75 -5.12 13.99
N GLY A 869 -39.64 -5.78 14.75
CA GLY A 869 -39.73 -5.67 16.22
C GLY A 869 -38.42 -5.93 16.98
N GLU A 870 -38.32 -5.45 18.22
CA GLU A 870 -37.06 -5.43 18.99
C GLU A 870 -36.59 -6.81 19.51
N SER A 871 -37.43 -7.85 19.45
CA SER A 871 -37.13 -9.17 20.01
C SER A 871 -35.91 -9.84 19.37
N GLU A 872 -35.92 -10.01 18.05
CA GLU A 872 -34.87 -10.70 17.30
C GLU A 872 -33.56 -9.90 17.21
N PRO A 873 -33.57 -8.57 16.96
CA PRO A 873 -32.36 -7.75 17.04
C PRO A 873 -31.67 -7.84 18.42
N SER A 874 -32.46 -7.83 19.50
CA SER A 874 -31.93 -7.95 20.87
C SER A 874 -31.35 -9.34 21.13
N GLN A 875 -32.02 -10.40 20.69
CA GLN A 875 -31.52 -11.77 20.83
C GLN A 875 -30.21 -11.97 20.06
N LEU A 876 -30.10 -11.45 18.83
CA LEU A 876 -28.88 -11.54 18.04
C LEU A 876 -27.69 -10.83 18.73
N GLN A 877 -27.92 -9.66 19.34
CA GLN A 877 -26.88 -8.95 20.12
C GLN A 877 -26.47 -9.72 21.37
N LEU A 878 -27.43 -10.31 22.09
CA LEU A 878 -27.18 -11.14 23.26
C LEU A 878 -26.31 -12.34 22.89
N THR A 879 -26.70 -13.11 21.88
CA THR A 879 -25.92 -14.26 21.38
C THR A 879 -24.53 -13.85 20.93
N GLY A 880 -24.38 -12.67 20.29
CA GLY A 880 -23.06 -12.13 19.96
C GLY A 880 -22.16 -11.88 21.18
N THR A 881 -22.77 -11.44 22.29
CA THR A 881 -22.07 -11.22 23.56
C THR A 881 -21.65 -12.54 24.20
N GLU A 882 -22.51 -13.57 24.13
CA GLU A 882 -22.21 -14.92 24.62
C GLU A 882 -21.07 -15.59 23.84
N VAL A 883 -21.07 -15.48 22.50
CA VAL A 883 -19.97 -15.96 21.64
C VAL A 883 -18.66 -15.28 22.01
N ARG A 884 -18.68 -13.97 22.28
CA ARG A 884 -17.49 -13.25 22.70
C ARG A 884 -16.97 -13.75 24.05
N ALA A 885 -17.85 -13.91 25.03
CA ALA A 885 -17.48 -14.42 26.34
C ALA A 885 -16.88 -15.84 26.25
N ALA A 886 -17.43 -16.71 25.42
CA ALA A 886 -16.90 -18.05 25.18
C ALA A 886 -15.50 -18.02 24.53
N LEU A 887 -15.30 -17.16 23.53
CA LEU A 887 -13.99 -16.97 22.91
C LEU A 887 -12.96 -16.43 23.90
N ASP A 888 -13.31 -15.40 24.68
CA ASP A 888 -12.43 -14.80 25.68
C ASP A 888 -12.01 -15.85 26.74
N ALA A 889 -12.93 -16.70 27.16
CA ALA A 889 -12.65 -17.80 28.09
C ALA A 889 -11.72 -18.87 27.49
N CYS A 890 -11.96 -19.26 26.23
CA CYS A 890 -11.10 -20.20 25.49
C CYS A 890 -9.66 -19.65 25.36
N GLN A 891 -9.53 -18.38 24.96
CA GLN A 891 -8.25 -17.69 24.82
C GLN A 891 -7.51 -17.55 26.16
N ALA A 892 -8.22 -17.21 27.24
CA ALA A 892 -7.65 -17.12 28.58
C ALA A 892 -7.12 -18.48 29.05
N THR A 893 -7.91 -19.55 28.87
CA THR A 893 -7.50 -20.92 29.16
C THR A 893 -6.26 -21.33 28.36
N ALA A 894 -6.23 -21.01 27.06
CA ALA A 894 -5.10 -21.29 26.19
C ALA A 894 -3.82 -20.57 26.64
N TYR A 895 -3.95 -19.33 27.11
CA TYR A 895 -2.83 -18.57 27.66
C TYR A 895 -2.33 -19.17 28.98
N GLU A 896 -3.22 -19.57 29.88
CA GLU A 896 -2.81 -20.15 31.16
C GLU A 896 -2.14 -21.52 31.01
N GLN A 897 -2.67 -22.37 30.14
CA GLN A 897 -2.25 -23.77 30.07
C GLN A 897 -1.24 -24.07 28.97
N SER A 898 -1.19 -23.25 27.92
CA SER A 898 -0.48 -23.58 26.68
C SER A 898 0.48 -22.50 26.21
N PHE A 899 0.55 -21.33 26.86
CA PHE A 899 1.30 -20.19 26.33
C PHE A 899 2.79 -20.46 26.10
N ALA A 900 3.44 -21.31 26.89
CA ALA A 900 4.85 -21.65 26.69
C ALA A 900 5.07 -22.62 25.51
N ASP A 901 4.05 -23.37 25.10
CA ASP A 901 4.09 -24.35 24.03
C ASP A 901 3.53 -23.75 22.72
N ILE A 902 4.44 -23.38 21.82
CA ILE A 902 4.10 -22.77 20.53
C ILE A 902 3.20 -23.67 19.69
N ALA A 903 3.41 -24.99 19.70
CA ALA A 903 2.63 -25.92 18.91
C ALA A 903 1.21 -26.02 19.48
N ARG A 904 1.07 -26.12 20.80
CA ARG A 904 -0.26 -26.16 21.44
C ARG A 904 -1.02 -24.84 21.27
N CYS A 905 -0.36 -23.68 21.38
CA CYS A 905 -0.95 -22.39 21.02
C CYS A 905 -1.38 -22.35 19.54
N GLY A 906 -0.53 -22.85 18.64
CA GLY A 906 -0.81 -22.95 17.21
C GLY A 906 -2.06 -23.76 16.93
N PHE A 907 -2.19 -24.90 17.59
CA PHE A 907 -3.36 -25.77 17.50
C PHE A 907 -4.65 -25.10 18.00
N VAL A 908 -4.65 -24.48 19.18
CA VAL A 908 -5.84 -23.80 19.72
C VAL A 908 -6.27 -22.64 18.82
N LEU A 909 -5.32 -21.78 18.41
CA LEU A 909 -5.61 -20.68 17.48
C LEU A 909 -6.10 -21.20 16.13
N HIS A 910 -5.55 -22.30 15.61
CA HIS A 910 -6.04 -22.93 14.40
C HIS A 910 -7.50 -23.34 14.53
N ARG A 911 -7.87 -23.97 15.65
CA ARG A 911 -9.25 -24.38 15.96
C ARG A 911 -10.21 -23.20 16.07
N ILE A 912 -9.81 -22.10 16.73
CA ILE A 912 -10.60 -20.86 16.82
C ILE A 912 -10.90 -20.30 15.43
N PHE A 913 -9.87 -20.16 14.59
CA PHE A 913 -10.04 -19.68 13.21
C PHE A 913 -10.88 -20.63 12.36
N ASP A 914 -10.72 -21.94 12.55
CA ASP A 914 -11.49 -22.96 11.82
C ASP A 914 -12.99 -22.90 12.13
N ALA A 915 -13.34 -22.85 13.43
CA ALA A 915 -14.72 -22.74 13.89
C ALA A 915 -15.39 -21.45 13.39
N HIS A 916 -14.66 -20.32 13.44
CA HIS A 916 -15.15 -19.07 12.89
C HIS A 916 -15.41 -19.12 11.38
N MET A 917 -14.48 -19.69 10.59
CA MET A 917 -14.64 -19.80 9.14
C MET A 917 -15.83 -20.68 8.76
N LEU A 918 -16.12 -21.71 9.56
CA LEU A 918 -17.33 -22.53 9.41
C LEU A 918 -18.60 -21.73 9.73
N LEU A 919 -18.61 -20.91 10.78
CA LEU A 919 -19.72 -19.99 11.06
C LEU A 919 -19.96 -19.03 9.89
N ALA A 920 -18.91 -18.35 9.42
CA ALA A 920 -19.02 -17.40 8.31
C ALA A 920 -19.57 -18.08 7.05
N SER A 921 -19.12 -19.31 6.76
CA SER A 921 -19.66 -20.13 5.66
C SER A 921 -21.16 -20.42 5.80
N LYS A 922 -21.63 -20.82 6.99
CA LYS A 922 -23.06 -21.04 7.29
C LYS A 922 -23.89 -19.77 7.08
N ILE A 923 -23.45 -18.65 7.66
CA ILE A 923 -24.12 -17.35 7.51
C ILE A 923 -24.19 -16.97 6.02
N HIS A 924 -23.10 -17.13 5.27
CA HIS A 924 -23.10 -16.86 3.84
C HIS A 924 -24.14 -17.67 3.08
N SER A 925 -24.27 -18.97 3.37
CA SER A 925 -25.30 -19.83 2.75
C SER A 925 -26.71 -19.35 3.08
N PHE A 926 -26.98 -18.93 4.32
CA PHE A 926 -28.28 -18.38 4.70
C PHE A 926 -28.60 -17.09 3.96
N LEU A 927 -27.64 -16.19 3.84
CA LEU A 927 -27.79 -14.93 3.11
C LEU A 927 -27.94 -15.15 1.60
N ASP A 928 -27.21 -16.09 1.01
CA ASP A 928 -27.36 -16.44 -0.42
C ASP A 928 -28.77 -16.97 -0.71
N LYS A 929 -29.32 -17.82 0.18
CA LYS A 929 -30.71 -18.27 0.07
C LYS A 929 -31.70 -17.12 0.19
N LEU A 930 -31.54 -16.25 1.20
CA LEU A 930 -32.41 -15.09 1.41
C LEU A 930 -32.42 -14.15 0.20
N LYS A 931 -31.25 -13.80 -0.35
CA LYS A 931 -31.16 -12.93 -1.53
C LYS A 931 -31.85 -13.55 -2.74
N SER A 932 -31.68 -14.86 -2.94
CA SER A 932 -32.33 -15.58 -4.05
C SER A 932 -33.85 -15.56 -3.92
N GLU A 933 -34.38 -15.77 -2.71
CA GLU A 933 -35.83 -15.66 -2.43
C GLU A 933 -36.34 -14.23 -2.68
N ILE A 934 -35.63 -13.21 -2.18
CA ILE A 934 -36.00 -11.80 -2.40
C ILE A 934 -35.98 -11.46 -3.89
N ALA A 935 -34.89 -11.78 -4.60
CA ALA A 935 -34.75 -11.49 -6.02
C ALA A 935 -35.85 -12.18 -6.84
N THR A 936 -36.14 -13.46 -6.55
CA THR A 936 -37.21 -14.22 -7.22
C THR A 936 -38.57 -13.56 -7.00
N CYS A 937 -38.87 -13.07 -5.81
CA CYS A 937 -40.16 -12.44 -5.53
C CYS A 937 -40.27 -11.03 -6.12
N ILE A 938 -39.20 -10.24 -6.16
CA ILE A 938 -39.17 -8.96 -6.89
C ILE A 938 -39.47 -9.21 -8.38
N ILE A 939 -38.77 -10.17 -9.01
CA ILE A 939 -38.94 -10.50 -10.43
C ILE A 939 -40.37 -10.97 -10.74
N ASN A 940 -40.94 -11.79 -9.86
CA ASN A 940 -42.29 -12.35 -10.04
C ASN A 940 -43.41 -11.47 -9.46
N ASN A 941 -43.10 -10.28 -8.92
CA ASN A 941 -44.04 -9.38 -8.22
C ASN A 941 -44.86 -10.10 -7.12
N LEU A 942 -44.20 -10.91 -6.30
CA LEU A 942 -44.81 -11.63 -5.18
C LEU A 942 -44.63 -10.85 -3.87
N ASP A 943 -45.63 -10.90 -2.99
CA ASP A 943 -45.53 -10.33 -1.65
C ASP A 943 -44.65 -11.22 -0.76
N LEU A 944 -43.45 -10.73 -0.49
CA LEU A 944 -42.51 -11.40 0.40
C LEU A 944 -42.72 -10.84 1.81
N GLY A 945 -43.52 -11.50 2.64
CA GLY A 945 -43.65 -11.06 4.04
C GLY A 945 -42.29 -11.00 4.75
N PHE A 946 -42.17 -10.21 5.82
CA PHE A 946 -40.93 -10.08 6.61
C PHE A 946 -40.45 -11.40 7.25
N GLY A 947 -41.29 -12.45 7.25
CA GLY A 947 -41.01 -13.81 7.72
C GLY A 947 -39.65 -14.38 7.30
N VAL A 948 -39.20 -14.06 6.08
CA VAL A 948 -37.91 -14.54 5.56
C VAL A 948 -36.71 -13.98 6.34
N PHE A 949 -36.78 -12.73 6.80
CA PHE A 949 -35.73 -12.12 7.61
C PHE A 949 -35.69 -12.69 9.02
N TYR A 950 -36.87 -12.95 9.62
CA TYR A 950 -36.96 -13.64 10.91
C TYR A 950 -36.35 -15.04 10.83
N ALA A 951 -36.72 -15.82 9.81
CA ALA A 951 -36.19 -17.16 9.59
C ALA A 951 -34.67 -17.16 9.37
N CYS A 952 -34.15 -16.19 8.60
CA CYS A 952 -32.71 -16.03 8.41
C CYS A 952 -32.00 -15.64 9.71
N THR A 953 -32.56 -14.70 10.48
CA THR A 953 -32.00 -14.23 11.76
C THR A 953 -31.91 -15.38 12.76
N ASN A 954 -32.96 -16.18 12.90
CA ASN A 954 -32.98 -17.33 13.81
C ASN A 954 -31.94 -18.40 13.43
N LYS A 955 -31.69 -18.62 12.13
CA LYS A 955 -30.62 -19.52 11.66
C LYS A 955 -29.23 -18.98 11.98
N CYS A 956 -29.03 -17.67 11.83
CA CYS A 956 -27.76 -17.02 12.22
C CYS A 956 -27.53 -17.14 13.73
N ILE A 957 -28.55 -16.89 14.56
CA ILE A 957 -28.48 -17.06 16.02
C ILE A 957 -28.12 -18.50 16.38
N ALA A 958 -28.80 -19.50 15.80
CA ALA A 958 -28.50 -20.91 16.05
C ALA A 958 -27.05 -21.27 15.69
N ALA A 959 -26.56 -20.84 14.53
CA ALA A 959 -25.17 -21.09 14.12
C ALA A 959 -24.15 -20.39 15.04
N MET A 960 -24.49 -19.22 15.59
CA MET A 960 -23.65 -18.52 16.56
C MET A 960 -23.63 -19.23 17.93
N ASN A 961 -24.75 -19.79 18.38
CA ASN A 961 -24.77 -20.62 19.59
C ASN A 961 -23.87 -21.86 19.44
N GLU A 962 -23.93 -22.53 18.29
CA GLU A 962 -23.01 -23.65 17.98
C GLU A 962 -21.54 -23.21 18.06
N LEU A 963 -21.20 -22.00 17.61
CA LEU A 963 -19.85 -21.46 17.74
C LEU A 963 -19.45 -21.27 19.21
N ALA A 964 -20.36 -20.77 20.06
CA ALA A 964 -20.08 -20.59 21.49
C ALA A 964 -19.81 -21.94 22.17
N GLU A 965 -20.56 -22.98 21.83
CA GLU A 965 -20.34 -24.36 22.30
C GLU A 965 -18.99 -24.91 21.82
N ASP A 966 -18.67 -24.73 20.54
CA ASP A 966 -17.38 -25.13 19.96
C ASP A 966 -16.21 -24.46 20.69
N MET A 967 -16.31 -23.16 21.03
CA MET A 967 -15.29 -22.44 21.80
C MET A 967 -15.15 -22.98 23.22
N GLY A 968 -16.23 -23.44 23.85
CA GLY A 968 -16.17 -24.10 25.15
C GLY A 968 -15.52 -25.49 25.10
N SER A 969 -15.61 -26.19 23.97
CA SER A 969 -14.99 -27.50 23.77
C SER A 969 -13.50 -27.44 23.41
N ILE A 970 -13.01 -26.33 22.84
CA ILE A 970 -11.61 -26.11 22.46
C ILE A 970 -10.80 -25.70 23.67
#